data_AF-A0A3B7MGK5-F1
#
_entry.id   AF-A0A3B7MGK5-F1
#
_cell.length_a   1.000
_cell.length_b   1.000
_cell.length_c   1.000
_cell.angle_alpha   90.00
_cell.angle_beta   90.00
_cell.angle_gamma   90.00
#
_symmetry.space_group_name_H-M   'P 1'
#
loop_
_entity.id
_entity.type
_entity.pdbx_description
1 polymer ?
#
loop_
_entity_poly.entity_id
_entity_poly.type
_entity_poly.pdbx_seq_one_letter_code
_entity_poly.pdbx_strand_id
1 'polypeptide(L)'
;MAVLISVNDNSVGDGFLLAPLDSTYEATIKLKTDPATPTATVTLQASPNPAGLVFSTVGPITITPVETIVTVHAMMQSSSRGDTTIQVLEGAVVAASFSVTSIRNPTINFKGRFEVRFATDNNWFNSNPQYTAAVDVIPAPRGWTWALEGEPPFVPASAVPENLDTTGLGRVIRLNNPISPRSHAAPVVSTVNSISGQTASGTETFTTGDALIGQPVDFGPDTYFAGNYTGDPLNPFKPGDPTPEEFWNAGAEPMALFQFKLGNPSLYFRGKSTVGPFVAKSTTVDTHTRTPDRRPIANGIVQVPAADMTEFGLPDVVTFSETRIDLLLLDWDALPAGDSTTRRNLRRRISHLLGAVSTTKRSAVQAAYPATFNVRGGTLTIDWDGGGPGVGNWDFREVYTGKVDTDLHALPGGSSVIDYMRQYFSFDFVWRPFAFHSDELCGHHKGTFKGTPMMTGNHIGDPHVKTVNGISYDFQGVGEFTLLKDGNRMEVQVRQTPVAAANPITDSHSGIRACVSLNTAVAIRVGSHRIAYQPGPSREKGRLQFFVDGKPAQLPTQGLNLGGHFVTTFDANGETGLRVYYQDQSVVTVTPAFWNPYNIWYMNVSVTNTLASEGVMGHIPGKSWLPRLRNGQDVGPLPTSLQDRYNMLYKTFADSWRVKDSTSLFVYAAGTSTETFTDRDWPAIQAPCKMKPEFEIPGAPILEGMPIEKAEQVCKLVTDDDLHQHCVFDVATTGDESFARTYLFEQQLRRSGTKIDLHVMDLPNNPDRKPVEPDQPPIKGPSGKLVKATVASIVPDSPAPKGKVVFYADDKKVGEPVPVDGLGRARWKVKGLDKGTHYVRAEFVPDDKNVNHSSSSAVLKLDLIKSTIDQKEEGPQPGTDGGGGKDGSLFGRWYIWVILILLLLLIWCLFMK
;
A
#
# COMPACT_ATOMS: atom_id res chain seq x y z
N MET A 1 -41.74 24.69 1.10
CA MET A 1 -41.34 23.87 -0.04
C MET A 1 -40.01 23.25 0.32
N ALA A 2 -39.94 21.92 0.45
CA ALA A 2 -38.66 21.24 0.65
C ALA A 2 -38.13 20.77 -0.71
N VAL A 3 -37.00 21.33 -1.13
CA VAL A 3 -36.22 20.78 -2.25
C VAL A 3 -35.37 19.65 -1.69
N LEU A 4 -35.44 18.48 -2.32
CA LEU A 4 -34.66 17.30 -1.94
C LEU A 4 -33.54 17.10 -2.95
N ILE A 5 -32.33 16.89 -2.44
CA ILE A 5 -31.12 16.61 -3.21
C ILE A 5 -30.56 15.25 -2.77
N SER A 6 -30.05 14.49 -3.74
CA SER A 6 -29.14 13.37 -3.48
C SER A 6 -28.02 13.36 -4.51
N VAL A 7 -26.84 12.90 -4.09
CA VAL A 7 -25.65 12.76 -4.94
C VAL A 7 -25.21 11.30 -4.90
N ASN A 8 -25.14 10.65 -6.06
CA ASN A 8 -24.95 9.20 -6.19
C ASN A 8 -25.86 8.40 -5.24
N ASP A 9 -27.16 8.74 -5.26
CA ASP A 9 -28.21 8.17 -4.41
C ASP A 9 -28.02 8.37 -2.89
N ASN A 10 -27.02 9.14 -2.47
CA ASN A 10 -26.87 9.55 -1.08
C ASN A 10 -27.60 10.87 -0.82
N SER A 11 -28.57 10.86 0.10
CA SER A 11 -29.31 12.05 0.55
C SER A 11 -28.98 12.47 2.00
N VAL A 12 -28.08 11.75 2.68
CA VAL A 12 -27.77 11.97 4.10
C VAL A 12 -26.26 12.12 4.29
N GLY A 13 -25.86 13.03 5.19
CA GLY A 13 -24.46 13.29 5.49
C GLY A 13 -23.75 13.97 4.32
N ASP A 14 -22.54 13.50 4.02
CA ASP A 14 -21.71 13.99 2.91
C ASP A 14 -21.44 12.89 1.87
N GLY A 15 -21.02 13.30 0.68
CA GLY A 15 -20.61 12.38 -0.39
C GLY A 15 -19.19 12.63 -0.86
N PHE A 16 -18.76 11.84 -1.84
CA PHE A 16 -17.49 12.05 -2.50
C PHE A 16 -17.64 12.05 -4.01
N LEU A 17 -16.68 12.71 -4.67
CA LEU A 17 -16.44 12.66 -6.10
C LEU A 17 -14.99 12.22 -6.31
N LEU A 18 -14.65 11.75 -7.51
CA LEU A 18 -13.27 11.45 -7.84
C LEU A 18 -12.62 12.62 -8.56
N ALA A 19 -11.44 13.03 -8.11
CA ALA A 19 -10.65 14.00 -8.84
C ALA A 19 -10.17 13.39 -10.17
N PRO A 20 -10.00 14.21 -11.23
CA PRO A 20 -9.62 13.72 -12.55
C PRO A 20 -8.26 13.00 -12.58
N LEU A 21 -8.15 11.97 -13.43
CA LEU A 21 -6.88 11.30 -13.75
C LEU A 21 -6.66 11.20 -15.26
N ASP A 22 -7.35 10.30 -15.96
CA ASP A 22 -7.34 10.28 -17.43
C ASP A 22 -8.54 11.05 -17.98
N SER A 23 -9.69 10.88 -17.34
CA SER A 23 -10.92 11.62 -17.61
C SER A 23 -11.40 12.35 -16.36
N THR A 24 -12.49 13.09 -16.50
CA THR A 24 -13.37 13.44 -15.38
C THR A 24 -14.28 12.24 -15.07
N TYR A 25 -14.76 12.17 -13.83
CA TYR A 25 -15.62 11.08 -13.36
C TYR A 25 -16.96 11.66 -12.92
N GLU A 26 -18.00 11.34 -13.67
CA GLU A 26 -19.33 11.88 -13.42
C GLU A 26 -20.02 11.19 -12.24
N ALA A 27 -20.72 12.00 -11.46
CA ALA A 27 -21.68 11.58 -10.46
C ALA A 27 -23.07 12.14 -10.81
N THR A 28 -24.10 11.48 -10.30
CA THR A 28 -25.49 11.85 -10.53
C THR A 28 -25.99 12.71 -9.37
N ILE A 29 -26.56 13.87 -9.67
CA ILE A 29 -27.39 14.67 -8.76
C ILE A 29 -28.84 14.41 -9.13
N LYS A 30 -29.65 14.01 -8.14
CA LYS A 30 -31.10 13.90 -8.29
C LYS A 30 -31.77 14.99 -7.49
N LEU A 31 -32.61 15.78 -8.16
CA LEU A 31 -33.39 16.87 -7.59
C LEU A 31 -34.88 16.56 -7.69
N LYS A 32 -35.64 16.83 -6.63
CA LYS A 32 -37.10 16.80 -6.65
C LYS A 32 -37.69 17.73 -5.60
N THR A 33 -38.95 18.08 -5.76
CA THR A 33 -39.74 18.74 -4.71
C THR A 33 -40.38 17.70 -3.79
N ASP A 34 -40.79 18.13 -2.59
CA ASP A 34 -41.74 17.35 -1.81
C ASP A 34 -43.06 17.12 -2.58
N PRO A 35 -43.82 16.04 -2.30
CA PRO A 35 -45.09 15.79 -2.96
C PRO A 35 -46.15 16.89 -2.78
N ALA A 36 -45.99 17.78 -1.79
CA ALA A 36 -46.90 18.88 -1.52
C ALA A 36 -46.66 20.11 -2.40
N THR A 37 -45.53 20.14 -3.13
CA THR A 37 -45.11 21.24 -3.99
C THR A 37 -45.02 20.72 -5.44
N PRO A 38 -45.93 21.14 -6.34
CA PRO A 38 -46.01 20.52 -7.67
C PRO A 38 -44.81 20.86 -8.58
N THR A 39 -44.24 22.06 -8.46
CA THR A 39 -43.13 22.52 -9.31
C THR A 39 -42.30 23.61 -8.60
N ALA A 40 -40.98 23.61 -8.80
CA ALA A 40 -40.10 24.73 -8.45
C ALA A 40 -39.05 24.95 -9.56
N THR A 41 -38.52 26.17 -9.67
CA THR A 41 -37.41 26.50 -10.59
C THR A 41 -36.16 26.83 -9.79
N VAL A 42 -35.11 26.04 -9.98
CA VAL A 42 -33.87 26.14 -9.21
C VAL A 42 -32.64 26.38 -10.08
N THR A 43 -31.57 26.85 -9.48
CA THR A 43 -30.22 26.86 -10.07
C THR A 43 -29.25 26.08 -9.19
N LEU A 44 -28.18 25.57 -9.79
CA LEU A 44 -27.12 24.86 -9.08
C LEU A 44 -25.87 25.73 -9.03
N GLN A 45 -25.25 25.78 -7.86
CA GLN A 45 -23.91 26.33 -7.70
C GLN A 45 -23.10 25.46 -6.73
N ALA A 46 -21.79 25.65 -6.74
CA ALA A 46 -20.90 25.14 -5.70
C ALA A 46 -20.32 26.32 -4.92
N SER A 47 -20.51 26.33 -3.60
CA SER A 47 -20.00 27.39 -2.73
C SER A 47 -19.89 26.91 -1.28
N PRO A 48 -18.68 26.86 -0.68
CA PRO A 48 -17.36 27.04 -1.33
C PRO A 48 -17.09 25.95 -2.40
N ASN A 49 -16.19 26.22 -3.35
CA ASN A 49 -15.85 25.31 -4.46
C ASN A 49 -14.34 24.98 -4.64
N PRO A 50 -13.59 24.53 -3.62
CA PRO A 50 -12.20 24.08 -3.79
C PRO A 50 -12.04 22.93 -4.79
N ALA A 51 -13.00 21.99 -4.86
CA ALA A 51 -12.94 20.86 -5.79
C ALA A 51 -13.20 21.25 -7.27
N GLY A 52 -13.58 22.50 -7.53
CA GLY A 52 -13.83 22.99 -8.88
C GLY A 52 -14.96 22.24 -9.58
N LEU A 53 -16.09 22.04 -8.92
CA LEU A 53 -17.22 21.30 -9.48
C LEU A 53 -17.73 21.94 -10.77
N VAL A 54 -18.02 21.08 -11.75
CA VAL A 54 -18.65 21.43 -13.01
C VAL A 54 -19.94 20.62 -13.15
N PHE A 55 -21.05 21.31 -13.38
CA PHE A 55 -22.37 20.72 -13.58
C PHE A 55 -22.70 20.68 -15.07
N SER A 56 -23.41 19.64 -15.54
CA SER A 56 -23.89 19.61 -16.92
C SER A 56 -24.95 20.67 -17.23
N THR A 57 -25.67 21.13 -16.21
CA THR A 57 -26.50 22.34 -16.28
C THR A 57 -26.51 23.05 -14.92
N VAL A 58 -26.43 24.38 -14.93
CA VAL A 58 -26.54 25.22 -13.71
C VAL A 58 -27.93 25.83 -13.54
N GLY A 59 -28.80 25.66 -14.55
CA GLY A 59 -30.18 26.16 -14.56
C GLY A 59 -30.42 27.38 -15.45
N PRO A 60 -31.68 27.86 -15.48
CA PRO A 60 -32.81 27.43 -14.65
C PRO A 60 -33.22 25.96 -14.88
N ILE A 61 -33.50 25.23 -13.81
CA ILE A 61 -33.92 23.82 -13.81
C ILE A 61 -35.33 23.74 -13.19
N THR A 62 -36.30 23.26 -13.97
CA THR A 62 -37.64 22.99 -13.46
C THR A 62 -37.66 21.62 -12.79
N ILE A 63 -37.95 21.58 -11.49
CA ILE A 63 -38.06 20.35 -10.70
C ILE A 63 -39.50 20.10 -10.26
N THR A 64 -39.87 18.83 -10.13
CA THR A 64 -41.21 18.34 -9.72
C THR A 64 -41.03 17.25 -8.65
N PRO A 65 -42.10 16.61 -8.15
CA PRO A 65 -41.95 15.42 -7.29
C PRO A 65 -41.26 14.23 -7.98
N VAL A 66 -41.14 14.24 -9.32
CA VAL A 66 -40.37 13.27 -10.10
C VAL A 66 -38.91 13.70 -10.19
N GLU A 67 -37.99 12.74 -10.03
CA GLU A 67 -36.55 12.99 -10.04
C GLU A 67 -36.07 13.59 -11.35
N THR A 68 -35.42 14.74 -11.24
CA THR A 68 -34.67 15.40 -12.31
C THR A 68 -33.19 15.12 -12.11
N ILE A 69 -32.53 14.61 -13.14
CA ILE A 69 -31.12 14.20 -13.09
C ILE A 69 -30.23 15.29 -13.69
N VAL A 70 -29.18 15.65 -12.97
CA VAL A 70 -28.06 16.48 -13.43
C VAL A 70 -26.76 15.71 -13.17
N THR A 71 -25.76 15.86 -14.02
CA THR A 71 -24.42 15.27 -13.77
C THR A 71 -23.46 16.32 -13.22
N VAL A 72 -22.53 15.88 -12.38
CA VAL A 72 -21.49 16.71 -11.78
C VAL A 72 -20.17 15.96 -11.76
N HIS A 73 -19.06 16.65 -11.95
CA HIS A 73 -17.72 16.10 -11.72
C HIS A 73 -16.82 17.14 -11.05
N ALA A 74 -15.79 16.65 -10.36
CA ALA A 74 -14.75 17.50 -9.78
C ALA A 74 -13.62 17.73 -10.78
N MET A 75 -12.95 18.89 -10.68
CA MET A 75 -11.76 19.24 -11.47
C MET A 75 -10.48 19.18 -10.65
N MET A 76 -10.61 19.29 -9.33
CA MET A 76 -9.50 19.34 -8.37
C MET A 76 -9.76 18.37 -7.22
N GLN A 77 -8.68 17.92 -6.58
CA GLN A 77 -8.75 17.21 -5.30
C GLN A 77 -9.16 18.19 -4.19
N SER A 78 -10.00 17.74 -3.26
CA SER A 78 -10.33 18.50 -2.05
C SER A 78 -9.12 18.62 -1.12
N SER A 79 -9.07 19.73 -0.39
CA SER A 79 -8.09 19.93 0.68
C SER A 79 -8.43 19.10 1.91
N SER A 80 -9.70 19.03 2.28
CA SER A 80 -10.23 18.27 3.42
C SER A 80 -11.65 17.78 3.15
N ARG A 81 -12.14 16.86 4.00
CA ARG A 81 -13.52 16.38 3.93
C ARG A 81 -14.55 17.51 4.01
N GLY A 82 -15.53 17.49 3.12
CA GLY A 82 -16.66 18.41 3.09
C GLY A 82 -16.31 19.86 2.74
N ASP A 83 -15.14 20.11 2.14
CA ASP A 83 -14.69 21.48 1.82
C ASP A 83 -15.42 22.13 0.64
N THR A 84 -16.26 21.36 -0.05
CA THR A 84 -17.05 21.79 -1.20
C THR A 84 -18.52 21.53 -0.95
N THR A 85 -19.38 22.50 -1.21
CA THR A 85 -20.84 22.36 -1.00
C THR A 85 -21.60 22.64 -2.27
N ILE A 86 -22.38 21.66 -2.74
CA ILE A 86 -23.39 21.86 -3.78
C ILE A 86 -24.58 22.57 -3.14
N GLN A 87 -25.02 23.67 -3.73
CA GLN A 87 -26.18 24.45 -3.28
C GLN A 87 -27.23 24.47 -4.38
N VAL A 88 -28.48 24.18 -4.01
CA VAL A 88 -29.65 24.33 -4.85
C VAL A 88 -30.34 25.63 -4.45
N LEU A 89 -30.40 26.57 -5.39
CA LEU A 89 -30.92 27.91 -5.15
C LEU A 89 -32.31 28.08 -5.75
N GLU A 90 -33.27 28.58 -4.98
CA GLU A 90 -34.54 29.12 -5.47
C GLU A 90 -34.44 30.66 -5.44
N GLY A 91 -34.21 31.26 -6.61
CA GLY A 91 -33.79 32.67 -6.68
C GLY A 91 -32.43 32.88 -6.01
N ALA A 92 -32.39 33.68 -4.94
CA ALA A 92 -31.18 33.93 -4.15
C ALA A 92 -31.09 33.09 -2.87
N VAL A 93 -32.10 32.26 -2.57
CA VAL A 93 -32.17 31.49 -1.33
C VAL A 93 -31.66 30.08 -1.54
N VAL A 94 -30.77 29.60 -0.66
CA VAL A 94 -30.33 28.20 -0.66
C VAL A 94 -31.48 27.34 -0.14
N ALA A 95 -32.14 26.61 -1.04
CA ALA A 95 -33.26 25.74 -0.74
C ALA A 95 -32.81 24.35 -0.27
N ALA A 96 -31.65 23.88 -0.75
CA ALA A 96 -31.01 22.65 -0.29
C ALA A 96 -29.49 22.74 -0.47
N SER A 97 -28.76 21.93 0.29
CA SER A 97 -27.32 21.82 0.14
C SER A 97 -26.83 20.40 0.37
N PHE A 98 -25.71 20.05 -0.23
CA PHE A 98 -25.06 18.75 -0.05
C PHE A 98 -23.54 18.91 -0.07
N SER A 99 -22.88 18.48 0.99
CA SER A 99 -21.42 18.55 1.10
C SER A 99 -20.77 17.41 0.32
N VAL A 100 -19.72 17.72 -0.43
CA VAL A 100 -18.96 16.73 -1.20
C VAL A 100 -17.46 16.88 -0.96
N THR A 101 -16.75 15.76 -1.07
CA THR A 101 -15.29 15.69 -1.01
C THR A 101 -14.74 15.11 -2.29
N SER A 102 -13.84 15.79 -2.97
CA SER A 102 -13.15 15.24 -4.15
C SER A 102 -11.89 14.47 -3.72
N ILE A 103 -11.88 13.16 -3.93
CA ILE A 103 -10.79 12.26 -3.50
C ILE A 103 -9.98 11.73 -4.68
N ARG A 104 -8.70 11.40 -4.44
CA ARG A 104 -7.79 10.71 -5.38
C ARG A 104 -7.47 9.30 -4.90
N ASN A 105 -6.98 8.45 -5.80
CA ASN A 105 -6.43 7.12 -5.49
C ASN A 105 -7.39 6.26 -4.62
N PRO A 106 -8.66 6.06 -5.07
CA PRO A 106 -9.64 5.32 -4.31
C PRO A 106 -9.15 3.89 -4.03
N THR A 107 -9.39 3.45 -2.79
CA THR A 107 -9.19 2.10 -2.28
C THR A 107 -10.56 1.54 -1.93
N ILE A 108 -10.87 0.39 -2.51
CA ILE A 108 -12.10 -0.34 -2.25
C ILE A 108 -11.84 -1.21 -1.03
N ASN A 109 -12.56 -0.97 0.05
CA ASN A 109 -12.52 -1.81 1.25
C ASN A 109 -13.72 -2.75 1.23
N PHE A 110 -13.45 -4.01 1.54
CA PHE A 110 -14.48 -5.03 1.64
C PHE A 110 -14.32 -5.83 2.91
N LYS A 111 -15.43 -6.34 3.42
CA LYS A 111 -15.45 -7.18 4.63
C LYS A 111 -16.67 -8.08 4.62
N GLY A 112 -16.64 -9.11 5.45
CA GLY A 112 -17.78 -10.01 5.59
C GLY A 112 -17.44 -11.33 6.25
N ARG A 113 -18.26 -12.33 5.93
CA ARG A 113 -18.03 -13.73 6.31
C ARG A 113 -17.63 -14.54 5.09
N PHE A 114 -16.86 -15.59 5.31
CA PHE A 114 -16.50 -16.53 4.26
C PHE A 114 -16.74 -17.95 4.74
N GLU A 115 -17.07 -18.85 3.82
CA GLU A 115 -17.11 -20.29 4.04
C GLU A 115 -15.88 -20.92 3.38
N VAL A 116 -15.22 -21.82 4.11
CA VAL A 116 -14.17 -22.67 3.53
C VAL A 116 -14.38 -24.12 3.88
N ARG A 117 -13.93 -24.95 2.95
CA ARG A 117 -14.28 -26.36 2.85
C ARG A 117 -13.02 -27.23 2.72
N PHE A 118 -12.03 -27.10 3.61
CA PHE A 118 -10.77 -27.88 3.60
C PHE A 118 -10.05 -27.89 4.98
N ALA A 119 -8.97 -28.67 5.13
CA ALA A 119 -8.08 -28.71 6.31
C ALA A 119 -6.82 -27.85 6.05
N THR A 120 -6.45 -26.98 7.00
CA THR A 120 -5.45 -25.92 6.76
C THR A 120 -3.99 -26.34 6.92
N ASP A 121 -3.65 -27.53 7.42
CA ASP A 121 -2.26 -28.02 7.50
C ASP A 121 -2.19 -29.53 7.83
N ASN A 122 -1.12 -30.19 7.37
CA ASN A 122 -0.48 -31.35 8.01
C ASN A 122 -0.99 -32.80 7.78
N ASN A 123 -1.54 -33.21 6.61
CA ASN A 123 -1.42 -34.60 6.08
C ASN A 123 -2.26 -34.94 4.80
N TRP A 124 -1.93 -36.09 4.19
CA TRP A 124 -2.44 -36.77 2.97
C TRP A 124 -3.84 -36.38 2.43
N PHE A 125 -3.92 -36.24 1.10
CA PHE A 125 -4.97 -35.80 0.16
C PHE A 125 -6.44 -36.26 0.30
N ASN A 126 -6.92 -36.66 1.47
CA ASN A 126 -8.25 -37.23 1.59
C ASN A 126 -9.30 -36.22 2.04
N SER A 127 -10.52 -36.46 1.57
CA SER A 127 -11.77 -35.90 2.09
C SER A 127 -11.71 -35.67 3.60
N ASN A 128 -12.12 -34.49 4.08
CA ASN A 128 -12.41 -34.30 5.50
C ASN A 128 -13.23 -35.49 6.00
N PRO A 129 -12.89 -36.04 7.16
CA PRO A 129 -13.53 -37.26 7.58
C PRO A 129 -15.02 -37.00 7.78
N GLN A 130 -15.82 -37.85 7.14
CA GLN A 130 -17.26 -37.67 7.02
C GLN A 130 -17.98 -38.68 7.89
N TYR A 131 -18.91 -38.16 8.69
CA TYR A 131 -19.84 -39.01 9.41
C TYR A 131 -20.85 -39.66 8.47
N THR A 132 -21.24 -40.90 8.76
CA THR A 132 -22.34 -41.59 8.08
C THR A 132 -23.25 -42.25 9.10
N ALA A 133 -24.31 -42.93 8.67
CA ALA A 133 -25.12 -43.74 9.58
C ALA A 133 -24.29 -44.87 10.23
N ALA A 134 -23.28 -45.39 9.53
CA ALA A 134 -22.40 -46.46 10.01
C ALA A 134 -21.10 -45.97 10.66
N VAL A 135 -20.67 -44.74 10.37
CA VAL A 135 -19.43 -44.14 10.86
C VAL A 135 -19.77 -43.02 11.85
N ASP A 136 -19.63 -43.30 13.15
CA ASP A 136 -19.85 -42.32 14.22
C ASP A 136 -18.57 -41.91 14.96
N VAL A 137 -17.41 -42.36 14.50
CA VAL A 137 -16.10 -41.90 14.98
C VAL A 137 -15.25 -41.61 13.76
N ILE A 138 -14.71 -40.40 13.72
CA ILE A 138 -13.86 -39.94 12.62
C ILE A 138 -12.45 -39.64 13.14
N PRO A 139 -11.39 -40.01 12.41
CA PRO A 139 -10.03 -39.62 12.74
C PRO A 139 -9.84 -38.13 12.37
N ALA A 140 -10.19 -37.24 13.31
CA ALA A 140 -9.99 -35.80 13.16
C ALA A 140 -9.07 -35.31 14.30
N PRO A 141 -7.78 -35.02 14.02
CA PRO A 141 -6.92 -34.28 14.95
C PRO A 141 -7.58 -32.96 15.37
N ARG A 142 -7.19 -32.43 16.54
CA ARG A 142 -7.74 -31.16 17.06
C ARG A 142 -7.56 -30.03 16.03
N GLY A 143 -8.55 -29.16 15.88
CA GLY A 143 -8.55 -28.08 14.89
C GLY A 143 -8.93 -28.44 13.45
N TRP A 144 -9.13 -29.73 13.12
CA TRP A 144 -9.53 -30.15 11.77
C TRP A 144 -10.97 -29.79 11.42
N THR A 145 -11.25 -29.63 10.13
CA THR A 145 -12.62 -29.53 9.63
C THR A 145 -13.20 -30.94 9.40
N TRP A 146 -14.52 -31.08 9.52
CA TRP A 146 -15.22 -32.38 9.48
C TRP A 146 -16.57 -32.25 8.78
N ALA A 147 -17.08 -33.35 8.22
CA ALA A 147 -18.37 -33.37 7.51
C ALA A 147 -19.48 -34.04 8.31
N LEU A 148 -20.66 -33.45 8.29
CA LEU A 148 -21.88 -34.10 8.75
C LEU A 148 -22.35 -35.16 7.74
N GLU A 149 -23.20 -36.06 8.23
CA GLU A 149 -23.84 -37.05 7.37
C GLU A 149 -24.77 -36.35 6.38
N GLY A 150 -24.53 -36.62 5.08
CA GLY A 150 -25.26 -36.01 3.97
C GLY A 150 -24.68 -34.69 3.45
N GLU A 151 -23.67 -34.11 4.11
CA GLU A 151 -22.94 -32.96 3.52
C GLU A 151 -22.13 -33.41 2.29
N PRO A 152 -21.98 -32.55 1.25
CA PRO A 152 -21.16 -32.88 0.11
C PRO A 152 -19.68 -32.99 0.52
N PRO A 153 -18.88 -33.85 -0.14
CA PRO A 153 -17.47 -34.01 0.19
C PRO A 153 -16.71 -32.69 -0.01
N PHE A 154 -15.91 -32.34 0.99
CA PHE A 154 -15.06 -31.14 1.02
C PHE A 154 -13.98 -31.16 -0.06
N VAL A 155 -13.43 -32.35 -0.30
CA VAL A 155 -12.48 -32.67 -1.35
C VAL A 155 -12.97 -33.97 -1.98
N PRO A 156 -13.21 -34.04 -3.31
CA PRO A 156 -13.40 -35.33 -3.96
C PRO A 156 -12.09 -36.10 -3.78
N ALA A 157 -12.13 -37.25 -3.11
CA ALA A 157 -10.95 -37.99 -2.62
C ALA A 157 -10.00 -38.56 -3.70
N SER A 158 -9.97 -37.98 -4.91
CA SER A 158 -9.20 -38.43 -6.07
C SER A 158 -8.35 -37.35 -6.75
N ALA A 159 -8.27 -36.11 -6.22
CA ALA A 159 -7.57 -35.02 -6.92
C ALA A 159 -6.52 -34.32 -6.04
N VAL A 160 -5.24 -34.56 -6.38
CA VAL A 160 -4.08 -33.76 -5.96
C VAL A 160 -3.91 -32.63 -6.97
N PRO A 161 -3.70 -31.36 -6.56
CA PRO A 161 -3.30 -30.31 -7.49
C PRO A 161 -1.83 -30.54 -7.91
N GLU A 162 -1.59 -31.55 -8.73
CA GLU A 162 -0.30 -31.78 -9.41
C GLU A 162 0.07 -30.63 -10.36
N ASN A 163 -0.96 -29.89 -10.75
CA ASN A 163 -0.89 -28.65 -11.50
C ASN A 163 -1.76 -27.61 -10.79
N LEU A 164 -1.23 -26.42 -10.53
CA LEU A 164 -1.96 -25.32 -9.90
C LEU A 164 -3.18 -24.86 -10.71
N ASP A 165 -3.25 -25.22 -12.00
CA ASP A 165 -4.36 -24.90 -12.89
C ASP A 165 -5.53 -25.90 -12.78
N THR A 166 -5.46 -26.89 -11.88
CA THR A 166 -6.56 -27.86 -11.68
C THR A 166 -7.82 -27.21 -11.11
N THR A 167 -8.92 -27.29 -11.85
CA THR A 167 -10.26 -26.82 -11.46
C THR A 167 -11.09 -27.94 -10.80
N GLY A 168 -12.20 -27.58 -10.15
CA GLY A 168 -13.14 -28.56 -9.60
C GLY A 168 -12.66 -29.30 -8.35
N LEU A 169 -11.61 -28.82 -7.67
CA LEU A 169 -11.01 -29.47 -6.49
C LEU A 169 -11.91 -29.49 -5.24
N GLY A 170 -13.07 -28.82 -5.24
CA GLY A 170 -13.98 -28.73 -4.09
C GLY A 170 -13.50 -27.80 -2.95
N ARG A 171 -12.18 -27.56 -2.85
CA ARG A 171 -11.46 -26.72 -1.86
C ARG A 171 -11.62 -25.21 -2.07
N VAL A 172 -12.83 -24.75 -2.39
CA VAL A 172 -13.08 -23.38 -2.85
C VAL A 172 -13.39 -22.45 -1.67
N ILE A 173 -12.79 -21.26 -1.68
CA ILE A 173 -13.12 -20.16 -0.76
C ILE A 173 -14.37 -19.44 -1.26
N ARG A 174 -15.41 -19.36 -0.44
CA ARG A 174 -16.68 -18.72 -0.80
C ARG A 174 -16.93 -17.49 0.07
N LEU A 175 -16.93 -16.32 -0.54
CA LEU A 175 -17.26 -15.07 0.13
C LEU A 175 -18.77 -14.79 0.13
N ASN A 176 -19.48 -15.33 -0.86
CA ASN A 176 -20.93 -15.40 -0.96
C ASN A 176 -21.35 -16.76 -1.52
N ASN A 177 -22.66 -17.04 -1.52
CA ASN A 177 -23.25 -18.29 -2.03
C ASN A 177 -22.62 -19.55 -1.39
N PRO A 178 -22.69 -19.66 -0.04
CA PRO A 178 -22.14 -20.82 0.64
C PRO A 178 -22.85 -22.09 0.22
N ILE A 179 -22.14 -23.21 0.25
CA ILE A 179 -22.76 -24.53 0.13
C ILE A 179 -23.31 -24.88 1.52
N SER A 180 -24.55 -25.35 1.61
CA SER A 180 -25.10 -26.02 2.81
C SER A 180 -24.64 -25.45 4.19
N PRO A 181 -24.99 -24.19 4.53
CA PRO A 181 -24.69 -23.64 5.84
C PRO A 181 -25.37 -24.46 6.94
N ARG A 182 -24.66 -24.72 8.04
CA ARG A 182 -25.19 -25.46 9.19
C ARG A 182 -26.17 -24.60 9.99
N SER A 183 -27.11 -25.23 10.70
CA SER A 183 -28.11 -24.49 11.49
C SER A 183 -27.46 -23.51 12.47
N HIS A 184 -28.11 -22.35 12.64
CA HIS A 184 -27.65 -21.19 13.42
C HIS A 184 -26.40 -20.47 12.89
N ALA A 185 -25.79 -20.90 11.77
CA ALA A 185 -24.71 -20.12 11.15
C ALA A 185 -25.28 -18.84 10.54
N ALA A 186 -24.65 -17.69 10.83
CA ALA A 186 -25.05 -16.43 10.20
C ALA A 186 -24.79 -16.46 8.68
N PRO A 187 -25.49 -15.63 7.88
CA PRO A 187 -25.29 -15.60 6.43
C PRO A 187 -23.82 -15.37 6.04
N VAL A 188 -23.36 -16.12 5.04
CA VAL A 188 -22.04 -15.91 4.42
C VAL A 188 -22.20 -14.87 3.34
N VAL A 189 -21.95 -13.62 3.72
CA VAL A 189 -22.11 -12.44 2.87
C VAL A 189 -20.86 -11.58 3.00
N SER A 190 -20.35 -11.15 1.86
CA SER A 190 -19.18 -10.27 1.75
C SER A 190 -19.44 -9.19 0.73
N THR A 191 -19.29 -7.94 1.14
CA THR A 191 -19.60 -6.78 0.31
C THR A 191 -18.51 -5.72 0.41
N VAL A 192 -18.50 -4.82 -0.58
CA VAL A 192 -17.78 -3.55 -0.49
C VAL A 192 -18.43 -2.73 0.62
N ASN A 193 -17.70 -2.43 1.68
CA ASN A 193 -18.25 -1.73 2.84
C ASN A 193 -17.90 -0.24 2.88
N SER A 194 -16.83 0.15 2.19
CA SER A 194 -16.45 1.56 2.10
C SER A 194 -15.48 1.81 0.95
N ILE A 195 -15.43 3.06 0.51
CA ILE A 195 -14.41 3.60 -0.38
C ILE A 195 -13.56 4.56 0.43
N SER A 196 -12.24 4.43 0.36
CA SER A 196 -11.31 5.40 0.93
C SER A 196 -10.51 6.09 -0.15
N GLY A 197 -10.14 7.36 0.02
CA GLY A 197 -9.28 8.06 -0.93
C GLY A 197 -8.58 9.24 -0.29
N GLN A 198 -7.59 9.79 -1.00
CA GLN A 198 -6.78 10.89 -0.51
C GLN A 198 -7.44 12.24 -0.77
N THR A 199 -7.40 13.11 0.22
CA THR A 199 -7.48 14.57 0.11
C THR A 199 -6.08 15.16 0.30
N ALA A 200 -5.92 16.48 0.20
CA ALA A 200 -4.62 17.10 0.49
C ALA A 200 -4.21 17.00 1.99
N SER A 201 -5.16 16.73 2.89
CA SER A 201 -4.92 16.61 4.34
C SER A 201 -4.79 15.17 4.83
N GLY A 202 -5.26 14.19 4.07
CA GLY A 202 -5.12 12.78 4.42
C GLY A 202 -6.13 11.86 3.76
N THR A 203 -6.18 10.62 4.23
CA THR A 203 -7.12 9.61 3.74
C THR A 203 -8.50 9.80 4.40
N GLU A 204 -9.53 9.87 3.57
CA GLU A 204 -10.93 9.92 3.99
C GLU A 204 -11.66 8.63 3.60
N THR A 205 -12.61 8.20 4.43
CA THR A 205 -13.39 6.96 4.20
C THR A 205 -14.89 7.27 4.17
N PHE A 206 -15.56 6.74 3.14
CA PHE A 206 -16.99 6.91 2.87
C PHE A 206 -17.68 5.55 2.84
N THR A 207 -18.80 5.44 3.55
CA THR A 207 -19.65 4.24 3.61
C THR A 207 -20.92 4.37 2.75
N THR A 208 -21.04 5.47 2.01
CA THR A 208 -22.10 5.79 1.05
C THR A 208 -21.51 6.66 -0.07
N GLY A 209 -22.28 6.97 -1.12
CA GLY A 209 -21.86 7.94 -2.16
C GLY A 209 -21.30 7.34 -3.45
N ASP A 210 -21.31 6.01 -3.60
CA ASP A 210 -21.08 5.33 -4.88
C ASP A 210 -21.84 4.00 -4.90
N ALA A 211 -22.41 3.62 -6.04
CA ALA A 211 -23.24 2.43 -6.18
C ALA A 211 -22.48 1.11 -5.96
N LEU A 212 -21.14 1.15 -5.98
CA LEU A 212 -20.29 0.01 -5.65
C LEU A 212 -20.38 -0.37 -4.17
N ILE A 213 -20.70 0.57 -3.27
CA ILE A 213 -20.84 0.27 -1.84
C ILE A 213 -22.09 -0.58 -1.62
N GLY A 214 -21.93 -1.68 -0.88
CA GLY A 214 -22.95 -2.70 -0.68
C GLY A 214 -22.96 -3.80 -1.74
N GLN A 215 -22.20 -3.66 -2.83
CA GLN A 215 -22.11 -4.69 -3.86
C GLN A 215 -21.29 -5.91 -3.38
N PRO A 216 -21.60 -7.13 -3.86
CA PRO A 216 -20.89 -8.34 -3.46
C PRO A 216 -19.42 -8.35 -3.87
N VAL A 217 -18.59 -9.03 -3.09
CA VAL A 217 -17.18 -9.32 -3.40
C VAL A 217 -16.97 -10.81 -3.38
N ASP A 218 -16.42 -11.37 -4.46
CA ASP A 218 -16.24 -12.80 -4.63
C ASP A 218 -14.86 -13.17 -5.18
N PHE A 219 -14.45 -14.40 -4.90
CA PHE A 219 -13.34 -15.04 -5.60
C PHE A 219 -13.84 -15.92 -6.76
N GLY A 220 -12.91 -16.38 -7.59
CA GLY A 220 -13.21 -17.35 -8.63
C GLY A 220 -13.84 -18.62 -8.06
N PRO A 221 -14.72 -19.30 -8.81
CA PRO A 221 -15.37 -20.53 -8.36
C PRO A 221 -14.39 -21.68 -8.11
N ASP A 222 -13.16 -21.56 -8.59
CA ASP A 222 -12.08 -22.51 -8.41
C ASP A 222 -10.92 -21.92 -7.59
N THR A 223 -11.09 -20.79 -6.90
CA THR A 223 -10.01 -20.22 -6.08
C THR A 223 -9.82 -21.04 -4.78
N TYR A 224 -8.61 -21.56 -4.56
CA TYR A 224 -8.23 -22.41 -3.41
C TYR A 224 -6.83 -22.08 -2.88
N PHE A 225 -6.50 -22.51 -1.66
CA PHE A 225 -5.15 -22.40 -1.11
C PHE A 225 -4.23 -23.48 -1.70
N ALA A 226 -3.09 -23.07 -2.25
CA ALA A 226 -2.17 -23.90 -3.01
C ALA A 226 -1.25 -24.78 -2.14
N GLY A 227 -1.17 -24.53 -0.83
CA GLY A 227 -0.33 -25.29 0.09
C GLY A 227 -0.82 -26.72 0.32
N ASN A 228 0.14 -27.65 0.39
CA ASN A 228 -0.11 -29.09 0.60
C ASN A 228 0.93 -29.70 1.55
N TYR A 229 1.07 -29.14 2.76
CA TYR A 229 2.08 -29.57 3.73
C TYR A 229 1.94 -31.04 4.16
N THR A 230 3.04 -31.80 4.08
CA THR A 230 3.06 -33.26 4.36
C THR A 230 3.31 -33.61 5.82
N GLY A 231 3.74 -32.67 6.65
CA GLY A 231 3.71 -32.77 8.11
C GLY A 231 4.54 -33.84 8.83
N ASP A 232 5.33 -34.66 8.13
CA ASP A 232 6.09 -35.76 8.75
C ASP A 232 7.59 -35.44 8.85
N PRO A 233 8.10 -35.02 10.03
CA PRO A 233 9.53 -34.81 10.27
C PRO A 233 10.37 -36.10 10.31
N LEU A 234 9.74 -37.29 10.22
CA LEU A 234 10.41 -38.60 10.21
C LEU A 234 10.37 -39.31 8.85
N ASN A 235 9.74 -38.72 7.82
CA ASN A 235 9.69 -39.31 6.49
C ASN A 235 10.58 -38.54 5.49
N PRO A 236 11.85 -38.97 5.29
CA PRO A 236 12.80 -38.23 4.47
C PRO A 236 12.54 -38.28 2.96
N PHE A 237 11.56 -39.04 2.43
CA PHE A 237 11.29 -39.08 0.98
C PHE A 237 9.83 -39.37 0.61
N LYS A 238 9.22 -38.34 -0.01
CA LYS A 238 8.05 -38.32 -0.91
C LYS A 238 6.63 -38.18 -0.30
N PRO A 239 5.81 -37.24 -0.82
CA PRO A 239 4.36 -37.41 -0.88
C PRO A 239 4.07 -38.69 -1.65
N GLY A 240 3.05 -39.46 -1.26
CA GLY A 240 2.56 -40.57 -2.09
C GLY A 240 2.29 -40.09 -3.53
N ASP A 241 2.47 -40.99 -4.50
CA ASP A 241 2.16 -40.72 -5.91
C ASP A 241 0.64 -40.49 -6.06
N PRO A 242 0.18 -39.35 -6.61
CA PRO A 242 0.98 -38.27 -7.19
C PRO A 242 1.37 -37.12 -6.24
N THR A 243 2.52 -36.50 -6.52
CA THR A 243 3.01 -35.32 -5.79
C THR A 243 2.33 -34.02 -6.25
N PRO A 244 1.94 -33.10 -5.36
CA PRO A 244 1.39 -31.79 -5.74
C PRO A 244 2.44 -30.92 -6.43
N GLU A 245 2.00 -29.85 -7.10
CA GLU A 245 2.92 -28.87 -7.71
C GLU A 245 3.76 -28.17 -6.64
N GLU A 246 3.14 -27.71 -5.54
CA GLU A 246 3.77 -26.90 -4.49
C GLU A 246 3.52 -27.45 -3.06
N PHE A 247 4.47 -27.19 -2.15
CA PHE A 247 4.40 -27.48 -0.71
C PHE A 247 4.76 -26.22 0.08
N TRP A 248 3.90 -25.79 1.00
CA TRP A 248 4.04 -24.56 1.76
C TRP A 248 3.86 -24.84 3.25
N ASN A 249 4.53 -24.08 4.11
CA ASN A 249 4.27 -24.07 5.54
C ASN A 249 3.00 -23.25 5.86
N ALA A 250 2.43 -23.53 7.04
CA ALA A 250 1.37 -22.73 7.66
C ALA A 250 1.67 -21.22 7.57
N GLY A 251 0.71 -20.42 7.09
CA GLY A 251 0.84 -18.97 6.96
C GLY A 251 1.77 -18.50 5.83
N ALA A 252 2.24 -19.37 4.95
CA ALA A 252 3.01 -19.00 3.75
C ALA A 252 2.29 -19.37 2.44
N GLU A 253 1.09 -19.92 2.51
CA GLU A 253 0.38 -20.52 1.38
C GLU A 253 -0.08 -19.48 0.33
N PRO A 254 0.12 -19.72 -0.98
CA PRO A 254 -0.49 -18.94 -2.06
C PRO A 254 -1.95 -19.33 -2.32
N MET A 255 -2.70 -18.46 -3.00
CA MET A 255 -4.02 -18.78 -3.55
C MET A 255 -3.92 -19.18 -5.03
N ALA A 256 -4.18 -20.44 -5.36
CA ALA A 256 -4.24 -20.94 -6.74
C ALA A 256 -5.55 -20.54 -7.44
N LEU A 257 -5.50 -20.46 -8.78
CA LEU A 257 -6.62 -20.04 -9.64
C LEU A 257 -7.33 -18.77 -9.12
N PHE A 258 -6.55 -17.83 -8.57
CA PHE A 258 -7.08 -16.62 -7.99
C PHE A 258 -7.73 -15.74 -9.06
N GLN A 259 -9.02 -15.49 -8.88
CA GLN A 259 -9.77 -14.49 -9.62
C GLN A 259 -10.49 -13.61 -8.60
N PHE A 260 -10.37 -12.30 -8.74
CA PHE A 260 -11.09 -11.34 -7.93
C PHE A 260 -12.31 -10.82 -8.70
N LYS A 261 -13.44 -10.67 -8.01
CA LYS A 261 -14.68 -10.11 -8.57
C LYS A 261 -15.29 -9.10 -7.61
N LEU A 262 -15.72 -7.98 -8.18
CA LEU A 262 -16.50 -6.95 -7.51
C LEU A 262 -17.82 -6.78 -8.23
N GLY A 263 -18.90 -6.73 -7.46
CA GLY A 263 -20.24 -6.39 -7.88
C GLY A 263 -20.96 -7.40 -8.77
N ASN A 264 -22.20 -7.04 -9.09
CA ASN A 264 -23.08 -7.85 -9.91
C ASN A 264 -22.78 -7.65 -11.41
N PRO A 265 -23.23 -8.53 -12.32
CA PRO A 265 -22.91 -8.41 -13.75
C PRO A 265 -23.30 -7.10 -14.44
N SER A 266 -24.16 -6.26 -13.87
CA SER A 266 -24.52 -4.93 -14.39
C SER A 266 -23.63 -3.80 -13.85
N LEU A 267 -22.85 -4.08 -12.81
CA LEU A 267 -21.89 -3.19 -12.16
C LEU A 267 -20.73 -4.04 -11.63
N TYR A 268 -19.81 -4.45 -12.53
CA TYR A 268 -18.72 -5.34 -12.13
C TYR A 268 -17.32 -4.94 -12.58
N PHE A 269 -16.36 -5.42 -11.79
CA PHE A 269 -14.96 -5.58 -12.15
C PHE A 269 -14.55 -7.04 -11.89
N ARG A 270 -13.71 -7.61 -12.75
CA ARG A 270 -13.03 -8.89 -12.49
C ARG A 270 -11.60 -8.87 -13.03
N GLY A 271 -10.73 -9.67 -12.43
CA GLY A 271 -9.37 -9.90 -12.91
C GLY A 271 -8.71 -11.10 -12.23
N LYS A 272 -7.53 -11.49 -12.71
CA LYS A 272 -6.69 -12.56 -12.15
C LYS A 272 -5.28 -12.04 -11.82
N SER A 273 -4.51 -12.84 -11.11
CA SER A 273 -3.07 -12.61 -10.94
C SER A 273 -2.28 -13.15 -12.12
N THR A 274 -1.23 -12.43 -12.55
CA THR A 274 -0.23 -12.97 -13.46
C THR A 274 0.55 -14.09 -12.78
N VAL A 275 0.65 -15.21 -13.49
CA VAL A 275 1.42 -16.37 -13.07
C VAL A 275 2.21 -16.87 -14.28
N GLY A 276 3.52 -17.06 -14.11
CA GLY A 276 4.42 -17.53 -15.14
C GLY A 276 4.21 -18.99 -15.52
N PRO A 277 4.95 -19.50 -16.52
CA PRO A 277 4.85 -20.90 -16.93
C PRO A 277 5.27 -21.84 -15.80
N PHE A 278 4.66 -23.02 -15.77
CA PHE A 278 5.11 -24.13 -14.92
C PHE A 278 6.50 -24.59 -15.36
N VAL A 279 7.45 -24.65 -14.42
CA VAL A 279 8.82 -25.08 -14.69
C VAL A 279 9.08 -26.51 -14.22
N ALA A 280 8.83 -26.77 -12.94
CA ALA A 280 9.00 -28.07 -12.30
C ALA A 280 8.22 -28.10 -10.98
N LYS A 281 7.88 -29.31 -10.49
CA LYS A 281 7.28 -29.46 -9.16
C LYS A 281 8.29 -29.03 -8.09
N SER A 282 7.78 -28.50 -6.97
CA SER A 282 8.61 -28.13 -5.84
C SER A 282 9.34 -29.34 -5.26
N THR A 283 10.60 -29.14 -4.86
CA THR A 283 11.41 -30.14 -4.15
C THR A 283 11.67 -29.76 -2.69
N THR A 284 11.29 -28.54 -2.30
CA THR A 284 11.52 -27.96 -0.97
C THR A 284 10.32 -27.14 -0.51
N VAL A 285 10.09 -27.07 0.80
CA VAL A 285 8.98 -26.26 1.34
C VAL A 285 9.18 -24.78 1.01
N ASP A 286 8.08 -24.05 0.84
CA ASP A 286 8.02 -22.60 0.58
C ASP A 286 8.70 -22.17 -0.74
N THR A 287 8.60 -23.03 -1.75
CA THR A 287 9.23 -22.81 -3.07
C THR A 287 8.17 -22.56 -4.13
N HIS A 288 8.30 -21.42 -4.82
CA HIS A 288 7.49 -21.08 -5.99
C HIS A 288 7.90 -21.93 -7.20
N THR A 289 6.94 -22.47 -7.93
CA THR A 289 7.19 -23.28 -9.16
C THR A 289 6.99 -22.50 -10.46
N ARG A 290 6.56 -21.24 -10.35
CA ARG A 290 6.21 -20.35 -11.46
C ARG A 290 6.88 -18.99 -11.27
N THR A 291 7.30 -18.33 -12.36
CA THR A 291 7.93 -17.00 -12.31
C THR A 291 7.51 -16.16 -13.51
N PRO A 292 6.96 -14.94 -13.30
CA PRO A 292 6.63 -14.34 -12.01
C PRO A 292 5.46 -15.07 -11.30
N ASP A 293 5.37 -15.00 -9.98
CA ASP A 293 4.21 -15.46 -9.20
C ASP A 293 3.63 -14.28 -8.42
N ARG A 294 2.50 -13.74 -8.89
CA ARG A 294 1.84 -12.57 -8.30
C ARG A 294 0.52 -12.92 -7.61
N ARG A 295 0.26 -14.21 -7.38
CA ARG A 295 -0.91 -14.68 -6.62
C ARG A 295 -0.91 -14.07 -5.22
N PRO A 296 -2.07 -13.91 -4.57
CA PRO A 296 -2.10 -13.59 -3.14
C PRO A 296 -1.41 -14.70 -2.35
N ILE A 297 -0.40 -14.33 -1.56
CA ILE A 297 0.39 -15.24 -0.74
C ILE A 297 0.31 -14.79 0.72
N ALA A 298 0.10 -15.74 1.64
CA ALA A 298 0.12 -15.48 3.06
C ALA A 298 1.52 -15.01 3.52
N ASN A 299 1.56 -13.95 4.33
CA ASN A 299 2.79 -13.37 4.87
C ASN A 299 2.93 -13.60 6.37
N GLY A 300 2.64 -14.82 6.81
CA GLY A 300 2.68 -15.24 8.20
C GLY A 300 1.34 -15.12 8.92
N ILE A 301 1.35 -15.61 10.15
CA ILE A 301 0.22 -15.65 11.08
C ILE A 301 0.44 -14.57 12.14
N VAL A 302 -0.54 -13.69 12.32
CA VAL A 302 -0.49 -12.58 13.29
C VAL A 302 -1.74 -12.56 14.14
N GLN A 303 -1.65 -11.97 15.33
CA GLN A 303 -2.82 -11.82 16.21
C GLN A 303 -3.87 -10.89 15.57
N VAL A 304 -5.16 -11.21 15.77
CA VAL A 304 -6.26 -10.35 15.36
C VAL A 304 -6.28 -9.10 16.24
N PRO A 305 -6.27 -7.88 15.65
CA PRO A 305 -6.45 -6.65 16.41
C PRO A 305 -7.81 -6.64 17.14
N ALA A 306 -7.84 -6.18 18.40
CA ALA A 306 -9.09 -6.08 19.17
C ALA A 306 -10.17 -5.22 18.48
N ALA A 307 -9.75 -4.22 17.70
CA ALA A 307 -10.65 -3.40 16.88
C ALA A 307 -11.37 -4.23 15.80
N ASP A 308 -10.68 -5.22 15.20
CA ASP A 308 -11.27 -6.10 14.19
C ASP A 308 -12.34 -7.00 14.83
N MET A 309 -12.07 -7.57 16.01
CA MET A 309 -13.07 -8.38 16.74
C MET A 309 -14.31 -7.54 17.11
N THR A 310 -14.08 -6.32 17.61
CA THR A 310 -15.15 -5.39 18.00
C THR A 310 -16.00 -4.96 16.81
N GLU A 311 -15.37 -4.68 15.66
CA GLU A 311 -16.06 -4.26 14.43
C GLU A 311 -17.07 -5.29 13.94
N PHE A 312 -16.81 -6.57 14.16
CA PHE A 312 -17.70 -7.67 13.80
C PHE A 312 -18.58 -8.14 14.97
N GLY A 313 -18.48 -7.53 16.15
CA GLY A 313 -19.20 -7.95 17.34
C GLY A 313 -18.86 -9.38 17.77
N LEU A 314 -17.63 -9.82 17.53
CA LEU A 314 -17.20 -11.19 17.81
C LEU A 314 -16.81 -11.35 19.28
N PRO A 315 -17.42 -12.30 20.00
CA PRO A 315 -16.96 -12.65 21.33
C PRO A 315 -15.69 -13.52 21.25
N ASP A 316 -15.12 -13.87 22.41
CA ASP A 316 -14.09 -14.91 22.47
C ASP A 316 -14.65 -16.29 22.08
N VAL A 317 -13.77 -17.22 21.74
CA VAL A 317 -14.13 -18.56 21.25
C VAL A 317 -14.98 -19.36 22.25
N VAL A 318 -14.79 -19.15 23.56
CA VAL A 318 -15.54 -19.84 24.61
C VAL A 318 -16.97 -19.34 24.62
N THR A 319 -17.14 -18.03 24.72
CA THR A 319 -18.45 -17.39 24.70
C THR A 319 -19.23 -17.69 23.41
N PHE A 320 -18.55 -17.69 22.25
CA PHE A 320 -19.14 -18.11 20.97
C PHE A 320 -19.65 -19.55 21.04
N SER A 321 -18.80 -20.47 21.52
CA SER A 321 -19.09 -21.90 21.57
C SER A 321 -20.20 -22.23 22.56
N GLU A 322 -20.24 -21.55 23.72
CA GLU A 322 -21.29 -21.74 24.73
C GLU A 322 -22.65 -21.29 24.20
N THR A 323 -22.71 -20.11 23.59
CA THR A 323 -23.92 -19.59 22.94
C THR A 323 -24.40 -20.55 21.86
N ARG A 324 -23.46 -21.11 21.08
CA ARG A 324 -23.79 -22.08 20.02
C ARG A 324 -24.36 -23.38 20.58
N ILE A 325 -23.79 -23.92 21.66
CA ILE A 325 -24.30 -25.13 22.31
C ILE A 325 -25.73 -24.92 22.79
N ASP A 326 -26.05 -23.77 23.40
CA ASP A 326 -27.40 -23.49 23.89
C ASP A 326 -28.45 -23.55 22.79
N LEU A 327 -28.16 -22.97 21.63
CA LEU A 327 -29.07 -23.03 20.47
C LEU A 327 -29.25 -24.47 19.96
N LEU A 328 -28.17 -25.26 19.91
CA LEU A 328 -28.23 -26.63 19.42
C LEU A 328 -28.92 -27.59 20.38
N LEU A 329 -28.86 -27.33 21.69
CA LEU A 329 -29.59 -28.10 22.71
C LEU A 329 -31.11 -27.86 22.61
N LEU A 330 -31.54 -26.63 22.32
CA LEU A 330 -32.95 -26.34 22.02
C LEU A 330 -33.45 -27.12 20.81
N ASP A 331 -32.66 -27.14 19.72
CA ASP A 331 -32.98 -27.95 18.54
C ASP A 331 -33.05 -29.45 18.88
N TRP A 332 -32.13 -29.94 19.71
CA TRP A 332 -32.08 -31.33 20.13
C TRP A 332 -33.31 -31.75 20.93
N ASP A 333 -33.74 -30.92 21.87
CA ASP A 333 -34.90 -31.18 22.73
C ASP A 333 -36.22 -31.10 21.97
N ALA A 334 -36.28 -30.27 20.92
CA ALA A 334 -37.43 -30.16 20.03
C ALA A 334 -37.59 -31.37 19.08
N LEU A 335 -36.53 -32.15 18.86
CA LEU A 335 -36.58 -33.30 17.95
C LEU A 335 -37.23 -34.53 18.60
N PRO A 336 -38.10 -35.26 17.85
CA PRO A 336 -38.63 -36.55 18.30
C PRO A 336 -37.52 -37.53 18.69
N ALA A 337 -37.80 -38.36 19.71
CA ALA A 337 -36.94 -39.47 20.07
C ALA A 337 -36.85 -40.49 18.91
N GLY A 338 -35.69 -41.12 18.75
CA GLY A 338 -35.43 -42.07 17.66
C GLY A 338 -34.19 -41.70 16.84
N ASP A 339 -33.70 -42.65 16.05
CA ASP A 339 -32.52 -42.46 15.21
C ASP A 339 -32.88 -41.76 13.90
N SER A 340 -32.29 -40.58 13.65
CA SER A 340 -32.45 -39.82 12.42
C SER A 340 -31.15 -39.11 12.08
N THR A 341 -30.92 -38.82 10.79
CA THR A 341 -29.73 -38.09 10.34
C THR A 341 -29.60 -36.74 11.04
N THR A 342 -30.70 -36.00 11.21
CA THR A 342 -30.71 -34.71 11.93
C THR A 342 -30.29 -34.87 13.39
N ARG A 343 -30.82 -35.88 14.10
CA ARG A 343 -30.48 -36.12 15.50
C ARG A 343 -29.01 -36.53 15.62
N ARG A 344 -28.51 -37.45 14.78
CA ARG A 344 -27.08 -37.81 14.75
C ARG A 344 -26.18 -36.60 14.50
N ASN A 345 -26.55 -35.75 13.54
CA ASN A 345 -25.78 -34.56 13.20
C ASN A 345 -25.76 -33.53 14.34
N LEU A 346 -26.88 -33.24 15.01
CA LEU A 346 -26.87 -32.37 16.20
C LEU A 346 -26.00 -32.92 17.32
N ARG A 347 -26.09 -34.23 17.60
CA ARG A 347 -25.21 -34.88 18.59
C ARG A 347 -23.74 -34.63 18.27
N ARG A 348 -23.34 -34.78 17.01
CA ARG A 348 -21.96 -34.60 16.54
C ARG A 348 -21.51 -33.15 16.70
N ARG A 349 -22.34 -32.17 16.31
CA ARG A 349 -22.05 -30.73 16.46
C ARG A 349 -21.85 -30.33 17.92
N ILE A 350 -22.79 -30.69 18.80
CA ILE A 350 -22.70 -30.39 20.24
C ILE A 350 -21.46 -31.05 20.84
N SER A 351 -21.22 -32.32 20.52
CA SER A 351 -20.08 -33.09 21.02
C SER A 351 -18.72 -32.48 20.61
N HIS A 352 -18.64 -31.92 19.40
CA HIS A 352 -17.47 -31.20 18.91
C HIS A 352 -17.25 -29.89 19.69
N LEU A 353 -18.30 -29.10 19.88
CA LEU A 353 -18.25 -27.84 20.63
C LEU A 353 -17.88 -28.00 22.12
N LEU A 354 -18.15 -29.16 22.74
CA LEU A 354 -17.84 -29.38 24.16
C LEU A 354 -16.35 -29.20 24.51
N GLY A 355 -15.44 -29.33 23.55
CA GLY A 355 -14.01 -29.06 23.72
C GLY A 355 -13.66 -27.57 23.78
N ALA A 356 -14.56 -26.70 23.33
CA ALA A 356 -14.37 -25.26 23.15
C ALA A 356 -15.09 -24.40 24.22
N VAL A 357 -15.80 -25.03 25.17
CA VAL A 357 -16.57 -24.36 26.23
C VAL A 357 -15.94 -24.51 27.61
N SER A 358 -16.36 -23.68 28.57
CA SER A 358 -15.88 -23.77 29.95
C SER A 358 -16.12 -25.14 30.55
N THR A 359 -15.30 -25.52 31.53
CA THR A 359 -15.46 -26.77 32.29
C THR A 359 -16.84 -26.84 32.94
N THR A 360 -17.33 -25.73 33.51
CA THR A 360 -18.67 -25.61 34.08
C THR A 360 -19.76 -25.90 33.06
N LYS A 361 -19.71 -25.27 31.87
CA LYS A 361 -20.68 -25.51 30.81
C LYS A 361 -20.65 -26.98 30.37
N ARG A 362 -19.47 -27.53 30.14
CA ARG A 362 -19.27 -28.92 29.72
C ARG A 362 -19.91 -29.89 30.72
N SER A 363 -19.59 -29.73 32.01
CA SER A 363 -20.14 -30.58 33.07
C SER A 363 -21.67 -30.46 33.18
N ALA A 364 -22.21 -29.24 33.05
CA ALA A 364 -23.66 -29.02 33.09
C ALA A 364 -24.38 -29.74 31.93
N VAL A 365 -23.86 -29.65 30.71
CA VAL A 365 -24.43 -30.34 29.54
C VAL A 365 -24.35 -31.87 29.70
N GLN A 366 -23.22 -32.40 30.16
CA GLN A 366 -23.06 -33.85 30.36
C GLN A 366 -23.95 -34.39 31.48
N ALA A 367 -24.21 -33.60 32.52
CA ALA A 367 -25.13 -33.96 33.61
C ALA A 367 -26.60 -33.93 33.16
N ALA A 368 -26.99 -32.94 32.36
CA ALA A 368 -28.34 -32.83 31.83
C ALA A 368 -28.67 -33.90 30.78
N TYR A 369 -27.67 -34.37 30.03
CA TYR A 369 -27.83 -35.40 28.99
C TYR A 369 -26.82 -36.55 29.17
N PRO A 370 -27.00 -37.40 30.19
CA PRO A 370 -26.07 -38.48 30.51
C PRO A 370 -25.83 -39.40 29.30
N ALA A 371 -24.56 -39.74 29.05
CA ALA A 371 -24.11 -40.61 27.96
C ALA A 371 -24.49 -40.17 26.53
N THR A 372 -25.05 -38.96 26.35
CA THR A 372 -25.54 -38.49 25.04
C THR A 372 -24.50 -37.66 24.30
N PHE A 373 -23.83 -36.74 25.00
CA PHE A 373 -22.81 -35.85 24.44
C PHE A 373 -21.45 -36.09 25.09
N ASN A 374 -20.44 -36.38 24.26
CA ASN A 374 -19.07 -36.61 24.70
C ASN A 374 -18.13 -35.68 23.94
N VAL A 375 -17.07 -35.21 24.59
CA VAL A 375 -16.06 -34.38 23.91
C VAL A 375 -15.44 -35.17 22.75
N ARG A 376 -15.43 -34.59 21.55
CA ARG A 376 -14.82 -35.16 20.35
C ARG A 376 -13.56 -34.40 19.94
N GLY A 377 -12.59 -35.10 19.35
CA GLY A 377 -11.46 -34.50 18.63
C GLY A 377 -11.93 -33.85 17.32
N GLY A 378 -11.15 -32.95 16.72
CA GLY A 378 -11.57 -32.24 15.50
C GLY A 378 -12.25 -30.88 15.73
N THR A 379 -12.23 -30.34 16.95
CA THR A 379 -12.72 -28.98 17.21
C THR A 379 -11.57 -28.09 17.68
N LEU A 380 -11.72 -26.77 17.49
CA LEU A 380 -10.89 -25.78 18.19
C LEU A 380 -11.09 -25.99 19.69
N THR A 381 -10.03 -26.32 20.42
CA THR A 381 -10.08 -26.46 21.89
C THR A 381 -9.65 -25.15 22.54
N ILE A 382 -10.12 -24.90 23.77
CA ILE A 382 -9.66 -23.77 24.60
C ILE A 382 -8.14 -23.85 24.82
N ASP A 383 -7.65 -25.08 25.00
CA ASP A 383 -6.25 -25.38 25.29
C ASP A 383 -5.67 -26.23 24.16
N TRP A 384 -4.86 -25.62 23.29
CA TRP A 384 -3.95 -26.32 22.41
C TRP A 384 -2.65 -26.54 23.18
N ASP A 385 -2.41 -27.72 23.76
CA ASP A 385 -1.18 -27.98 24.54
C ASP A 385 0.10 -28.19 23.67
N GLY A 386 0.01 -28.01 22.35
CA GLY A 386 1.16 -28.07 21.43
C GLY A 386 1.79 -26.71 21.11
N GLY A 387 1.24 -25.63 21.66
CA GLY A 387 1.72 -24.26 21.56
C GLY A 387 0.98 -23.51 22.65
N GLY A 388 1.69 -22.86 23.58
CA GLY A 388 1.13 -22.38 24.85
C GLY A 388 -0.22 -21.62 24.76
N PRO A 389 -0.88 -21.34 25.90
CA PRO A 389 -2.29 -20.91 25.96
C PRO A 389 -2.62 -19.86 24.89
N GLY A 390 -3.54 -20.21 23.98
CA GLY A 390 -4.04 -19.34 22.91
C GLY A 390 -3.34 -19.49 21.56
N VAL A 391 -3.28 -20.68 20.97
CA VAL A 391 -2.90 -20.89 19.53
C VAL A 391 -4.04 -21.55 18.73
N GLY A 392 -5.29 -21.25 19.09
CA GLY A 392 -6.45 -21.63 18.29
C GLY A 392 -6.77 -20.53 17.26
N ASN A 393 -7.08 -20.92 16.01
CA ASN A 393 -7.38 -20.08 14.83
C ASN A 393 -8.37 -18.91 15.00
N TRP A 394 -9.02 -18.77 16.16
CA TRP A 394 -9.97 -17.71 16.43
C TRP A 394 -9.29 -16.34 16.61
N ASP A 395 -8.20 -16.30 17.38
CA ASP A 395 -7.50 -15.06 17.77
C ASP A 395 -6.36 -14.68 16.82
N PHE A 396 -6.16 -15.45 15.74
CA PHE A 396 -5.14 -15.20 14.73
C PHE A 396 -5.75 -14.98 13.35
N ARG A 397 -4.98 -14.29 12.52
CA ARG A 397 -5.29 -14.03 11.12
C ARG A 397 -4.07 -14.28 10.25
N GLU A 398 -4.34 -14.65 9.02
CA GLU A 398 -3.36 -14.61 7.94
C GLU A 398 -3.47 -13.29 7.20
N VAL A 399 -2.39 -12.90 6.51
CA VAL A 399 -2.38 -11.69 5.66
C VAL A 399 -1.91 -12.07 4.26
N TYR A 400 -2.86 -12.22 3.36
CA TYR A 400 -2.62 -12.48 1.94
C TYR A 400 -2.37 -11.17 1.21
N THR A 401 -1.25 -11.07 0.51
CA THR A 401 -0.95 -9.94 -0.38
C THR A 401 -0.62 -10.47 -1.77
N GLY A 402 -1.16 -9.85 -2.82
CA GLY A 402 -0.87 -10.20 -4.21
C GLY A 402 -1.32 -9.12 -5.16
N LYS A 403 -1.32 -9.44 -6.47
CA LYS A 403 -1.78 -8.55 -7.52
C LYS A 403 -2.99 -9.12 -8.27
N VAL A 404 -3.79 -8.24 -8.83
CA VAL A 404 -4.73 -8.54 -9.92
C VAL A 404 -4.29 -7.70 -11.11
N ASP A 405 -3.77 -8.33 -12.15
CA ASP A 405 -3.03 -7.64 -13.23
C ASP A 405 -3.10 -8.35 -14.59
N THR A 406 -3.93 -9.37 -14.72
CA THR A 406 -4.26 -9.99 -16.00
C THR A 406 -5.75 -10.31 -16.10
N ASP A 407 -6.24 -10.54 -17.32
CA ASP A 407 -7.66 -10.79 -17.63
C ASP A 407 -8.60 -9.75 -16.98
N LEU A 408 -8.21 -8.47 -17.05
CA LEU A 408 -8.95 -7.37 -16.46
C LEU A 408 -10.20 -7.06 -17.30
N HIS A 409 -11.37 -7.11 -16.68
CA HIS A 409 -12.63 -6.69 -17.29
C HIS A 409 -13.45 -5.85 -16.34
N ALA A 410 -14.02 -4.76 -16.83
CA ALA A 410 -14.94 -3.92 -16.09
C ALA A 410 -15.94 -3.29 -17.04
N LEU A 411 -17.18 -3.11 -16.58
CA LEU A 411 -18.19 -2.38 -17.34
C LEU A 411 -18.07 -0.87 -17.11
N PRO A 412 -18.27 -0.05 -18.15
CA PRO A 412 -18.41 1.39 -18.00
C PRO A 412 -19.70 1.78 -17.29
N GLY A 413 -19.64 2.84 -16.50
CA GLY A 413 -20.81 3.50 -15.93
C GLY A 413 -21.39 2.82 -14.69
N GLY A 414 -22.27 3.55 -14.00
CA GLY A 414 -22.91 3.10 -12.75
C GLY A 414 -22.05 3.22 -11.49
N SER A 415 -20.72 3.28 -11.62
CA SER A 415 -19.80 3.61 -10.51
C SER A 415 -18.62 4.43 -11.02
N SER A 416 -18.47 5.62 -10.44
CA SER A 416 -17.31 6.48 -10.69
C SER A 416 -16.00 5.79 -10.29
N VAL A 417 -16.05 4.99 -9.23
CA VAL A 417 -14.90 4.21 -8.73
C VAL A 417 -14.46 3.16 -9.74
N ILE A 418 -15.39 2.42 -10.36
CA ILE A 418 -15.06 1.45 -11.40
C ILE A 418 -14.48 2.16 -12.64
N ASP A 419 -15.06 3.28 -13.06
CA ASP A 419 -14.54 4.08 -14.18
C ASP A 419 -13.13 4.62 -13.92
N TYR A 420 -12.82 4.97 -12.66
CA TYR A 420 -11.48 5.32 -12.24
C TYR A 420 -10.52 4.12 -12.24
N MET A 421 -10.96 2.99 -11.69
CA MET A 421 -10.16 1.76 -11.63
C MET A 421 -9.72 1.30 -13.02
N ARG A 422 -10.54 1.51 -14.05
CA ARG A 422 -10.24 1.13 -15.45
C ARG A 422 -9.01 1.80 -16.05
N GLN A 423 -8.45 2.82 -15.40
CA GLN A 423 -7.20 3.46 -15.80
C GLN A 423 -5.95 2.67 -15.42
N TYR A 424 -6.10 1.60 -14.64
CA TYR A 424 -4.99 0.78 -14.17
C TYR A 424 -4.95 -0.59 -14.85
N PHE A 425 -3.72 -1.06 -15.09
CA PHE A 425 -3.43 -2.40 -15.60
C PHE A 425 -2.99 -3.38 -14.51
N SER A 426 -2.88 -2.91 -13.27
CA SER A 426 -2.47 -3.72 -12.12
C SER A 426 -3.09 -3.15 -10.85
N PHE A 427 -3.48 -4.04 -9.94
CA PHE A 427 -4.14 -3.70 -8.69
C PHE A 427 -3.49 -4.46 -7.54
N ASP A 428 -3.29 -3.76 -6.42
CA ASP A 428 -2.91 -4.36 -5.15
C ASP A 428 -4.13 -5.01 -4.50
N PHE A 429 -3.94 -6.26 -4.09
CA PHE A 429 -4.94 -7.02 -3.36
C PHE A 429 -4.41 -7.42 -2.00
N VAL A 430 -5.19 -7.16 -0.95
CA VAL A 430 -4.92 -7.67 0.39
C VAL A 430 -6.17 -8.32 0.97
N TRP A 431 -6.01 -9.49 1.56
CA TRP A 431 -7.08 -10.23 2.24
C TRP A 431 -6.62 -10.78 3.57
N ARG A 432 -7.46 -10.63 4.60
CA ARG A 432 -7.14 -10.95 5.99
C ARG A 432 -8.26 -11.80 6.58
N PRO A 433 -8.25 -13.13 6.41
CA PRO A 433 -9.19 -14.04 7.06
C PRO A 433 -8.82 -14.25 8.54
N PHE A 434 -9.83 -14.38 9.39
CA PHE A 434 -9.68 -14.57 10.84
C PHE A 434 -10.95 -15.15 11.48
N ALA A 435 -10.89 -15.48 12.77
CA ALA A 435 -12.03 -15.98 13.55
C ALA A 435 -12.76 -17.16 12.87
N PHE A 436 -12.00 -18.11 12.32
CA PHE A 436 -12.57 -19.30 11.70
C PHE A 436 -13.03 -20.29 12.77
N HIS A 437 -14.21 -20.91 12.59
CA HIS A 437 -14.74 -21.91 13.52
C HIS A 437 -15.21 -23.20 12.82
N SER A 438 -14.69 -24.35 13.26
CA SER A 438 -14.89 -25.63 12.57
C SER A 438 -16.31 -26.21 12.67
N ASP A 439 -17.12 -25.82 13.66
CA ASP A 439 -18.56 -26.20 13.70
C ASP A 439 -19.37 -25.58 12.55
N GLU A 440 -19.08 -24.36 12.13
CA GLU A 440 -19.84 -23.70 11.06
C GLU A 440 -19.07 -23.63 9.74
N LEU A 441 -17.77 -23.95 9.76
CA LEU A 441 -16.88 -23.88 8.60
C LEU A 441 -16.83 -22.50 7.97
N CYS A 442 -17.04 -21.49 8.81
CA CYS A 442 -17.07 -20.09 8.43
C CYS A 442 -16.04 -19.32 9.25
N GLY A 443 -15.62 -18.19 8.69
CA GLY A 443 -14.82 -17.20 9.39
C GLY A 443 -15.20 -15.80 8.95
N HIS A 444 -14.41 -14.83 9.41
CA HIS A 444 -14.57 -13.42 9.13
C HIS A 444 -13.37 -12.91 8.34
N HIS A 445 -13.58 -11.88 7.52
CA HIS A 445 -12.47 -11.33 6.76
C HIS A 445 -12.63 -9.85 6.47
N LYS A 446 -11.50 -9.23 6.19
CA LYS A 446 -11.40 -7.88 5.65
C LYS A 446 -10.34 -7.82 4.56
N GLY A 447 -10.52 -6.93 3.60
CA GLY A 447 -9.57 -6.76 2.52
C GLY A 447 -9.65 -5.42 1.84
N THR A 448 -8.65 -5.16 1.01
CA THR A 448 -8.48 -3.92 0.25
C THR A 448 -8.11 -4.23 -1.18
N PHE A 449 -8.67 -3.46 -2.09
CA PHE A 449 -8.39 -3.52 -3.52
C PHE A 449 -8.13 -2.11 -4.05
N LYS A 450 -6.94 -1.88 -4.63
CA LYS A 450 -6.49 -0.54 -5.02
C LYS A 450 -5.72 -0.62 -6.33
N GLY A 451 -5.92 0.35 -7.23
CA GLY A 451 -5.08 0.48 -8.42
C GLY A 451 -3.62 0.66 -8.01
N THR A 452 -2.71 0.04 -8.74
CA THR A 452 -1.26 0.25 -8.56
C THR A 452 -0.76 1.25 -9.62
N PRO A 453 -0.70 2.56 -9.36
CA PRO A 453 0.15 3.45 -10.13
C PRO A 453 1.60 3.25 -9.69
N MET A 454 2.40 2.54 -10.48
CA MET A 454 3.86 2.62 -10.39
C MET A 454 4.34 3.53 -11.51
N MET A 455 3.99 4.81 -11.42
CA MET A 455 4.36 5.77 -12.45
C MET A 455 5.80 6.24 -12.27
N THR A 456 6.43 6.60 -13.39
CA THR A 456 7.77 7.20 -13.39
C THR A 456 7.79 8.43 -14.28
N GLY A 457 8.11 9.58 -13.69
CA GLY A 457 8.35 10.83 -14.41
C GLY A 457 9.84 11.17 -14.47
N ASN A 458 10.30 11.74 -15.58
CA ASN A 458 11.69 12.17 -15.75
C ASN A 458 11.77 13.57 -16.37
N HIS A 459 12.81 14.29 -15.99
CA HIS A 459 13.17 15.58 -16.55
C HIS A 459 14.70 15.64 -16.63
N ILE A 460 15.24 15.25 -17.79
CA ILE A 460 16.64 14.87 -17.99
C ILE A 460 17.25 15.69 -19.12
N GLY A 461 18.52 16.08 -18.98
CA GLY A 461 19.24 16.79 -20.04
C GLY A 461 18.81 18.25 -20.14
N ASP A 462 18.48 18.68 -21.36
CA ASP A 462 18.33 20.09 -21.70
C ASP A 462 16.93 20.73 -21.78
N PRO A 463 15.90 20.44 -20.97
CA PRO A 463 15.48 19.19 -20.38
C PRO A 463 14.32 18.55 -21.16
N HIS A 464 14.45 17.26 -21.38
CA HIS A 464 13.41 16.41 -21.95
C HIS A 464 12.51 15.87 -20.85
N VAL A 465 11.20 16.09 -21.01
CA VAL A 465 10.17 15.56 -20.11
C VAL A 465 9.79 14.17 -20.57
N LYS A 466 9.71 13.23 -19.63
CA LYS A 466 8.92 11.99 -19.77
C LYS A 466 7.87 12.00 -18.68
N THR A 467 6.60 12.08 -19.05
CA THR A 467 5.50 12.16 -18.10
C THR A 467 5.33 10.85 -17.34
N VAL A 468 4.60 10.92 -16.23
CA VAL A 468 4.27 9.77 -15.38
C VAL A 468 3.53 8.63 -16.11
N ASN A 469 2.83 8.93 -17.20
CA ASN A 469 2.21 7.95 -18.09
C ASN A 469 3.03 7.64 -19.36
N GLY A 470 4.29 8.05 -19.41
CA GLY A 470 5.27 7.60 -20.40
C GLY A 470 5.35 8.42 -21.69
N ILE A 471 4.70 9.58 -21.78
CA ILE A 471 4.73 10.44 -22.97
C ILE A 471 5.92 11.42 -22.86
N SER A 472 6.70 11.54 -23.93
CA SER A 472 7.85 12.46 -23.97
C SER A 472 7.53 13.77 -24.68
N TYR A 473 8.03 14.89 -24.16
CA TYR A 473 8.00 16.19 -24.82
C TYR A 473 9.06 17.13 -24.24
N ASP A 474 9.44 18.19 -24.97
CA ASP A 474 10.43 19.15 -24.49
C ASP A 474 9.78 20.35 -23.78
N PHE A 475 10.36 20.77 -22.66
CA PHE A 475 9.89 21.94 -21.91
C PHE A 475 11.04 22.89 -21.58
N GLN A 476 11.28 23.81 -22.51
CA GLN A 476 12.42 24.74 -22.50
C GLN A 476 12.14 26.08 -21.82
N GLY A 477 11.28 26.12 -20.81
CA GLY A 477 10.95 27.35 -20.10
C GLY A 477 12.14 27.96 -19.34
N VAL A 478 12.02 29.22 -18.94
CA VAL A 478 12.94 29.86 -17.98
C VAL A 478 12.15 30.41 -16.81
N GLY A 479 12.61 30.09 -15.61
CA GLY A 479 11.89 30.34 -14.37
C GLY A 479 11.92 29.14 -13.45
N GLU A 480 11.04 29.16 -12.46
CA GLU A 480 10.86 28.06 -11.53
C GLU A 480 9.51 27.41 -11.79
N PHE A 481 9.48 26.08 -11.88
CA PHE A 481 8.31 25.30 -12.29
C PHE A 481 8.07 24.12 -11.35
N THR A 482 6.80 23.83 -11.06
CA THR A 482 6.41 22.58 -10.39
C THR A 482 6.45 21.43 -11.40
N LEU A 483 7.43 20.53 -11.27
CA LEU A 483 7.53 19.35 -12.13
C LEU A 483 6.49 18.30 -11.79
N LEU A 484 6.33 17.98 -10.51
CA LEU A 484 5.37 16.96 -10.08
C LEU A 484 4.85 17.25 -8.68
N LYS A 485 3.56 17.04 -8.46
CA LYS A 485 2.86 17.32 -7.20
C LYS A 485 1.87 16.20 -6.85
N ASP A 486 1.76 15.92 -5.56
CA ASP A 486 0.74 15.09 -4.94
C ASP A 486 0.27 15.73 -3.63
N GLY A 487 -0.86 16.46 -3.70
CA GLY A 487 -1.45 17.16 -2.56
C GLY A 487 -0.45 18.05 -1.82
N ASN A 488 -0.45 17.97 -0.48
CA ASN A 488 0.54 18.63 0.38
C ASN A 488 1.69 17.70 0.79
N ARG A 489 1.70 16.45 0.30
CA ARG A 489 2.68 15.42 0.69
C ARG A 489 3.99 15.57 -0.07
N MET A 490 3.90 15.74 -1.39
CA MET A 490 5.05 15.82 -2.29
C MET A 490 4.87 16.94 -3.31
N GLU A 491 5.90 17.75 -3.49
CA GLU A 491 6.00 18.73 -4.58
C GLU A 491 7.45 18.86 -4.98
N VAL A 492 7.76 18.67 -6.27
CA VAL A 492 9.10 18.84 -6.82
C VAL A 492 9.09 20.07 -7.71
N GLN A 493 9.90 21.07 -7.35
CA GLN A 493 10.11 22.29 -8.10
C GLN A 493 11.53 22.30 -8.68
N VAL A 494 11.69 22.81 -9.88
CA VAL A 494 13.00 23.05 -10.49
C VAL A 494 13.14 24.50 -10.92
N ARG A 495 14.39 24.97 -10.98
CA ARG A 495 14.76 26.23 -11.61
C ARG A 495 15.41 25.93 -12.95
N GLN A 496 14.84 26.48 -14.02
CA GLN A 496 15.38 26.39 -15.37
C GLN A 496 16.08 27.71 -15.75
N THR A 497 17.30 27.62 -16.27
CA THR A 497 18.14 28.75 -16.70
C THR A 497 18.44 28.61 -18.19
N PRO A 498 18.32 29.68 -18.99
CA PRO A 498 18.58 29.58 -20.43
C PRO A 498 20.07 29.37 -20.67
N VAL A 499 20.40 28.66 -21.74
CA VAL A 499 21.78 28.58 -22.23
C VAL A 499 21.83 28.88 -23.72
N ALA A 500 22.88 29.59 -24.15
CA ALA A 500 23.10 29.85 -25.56
C ALA A 500 23.73 28.62 -26.23
N ALA A 501 22.90 27.87 -26.96
CA ALA A 501 23.33 26.79 -27.84
C ALA A 501 23.27 27.22 -29.31
N ALA A 502 24.24 26.78 -30.12
CA ALA A 502 24.35 27.21 -31.51
C ALA A 502 23.22 26.68 -32.42
N ASN A 503 22.60 25.53 -32.08
CA ASN A 503 21.61 24.88 -32.94
C ASN A 503 20.35 24.41 -32.17
N PRO A 504 19.27 25.20 -32.13
CA PRO A 504 17.95 24.74 -31.69
C PRO A 504 17.49 23.54 -32.52
N ILE A 505 16.95 22.50 -31.89
CA ILE A 505 16.35 21.33 -32.56
C ILE A 505 14.82 21.36 -32.38
N THR A 506 14.12 20.68 -33.27
CA THR A 506 12.65 20.55 -33.25
C THR A 506 12.24 19.37 -32.38
N ASP A 507 11.44 19.64 -31.35
CA ASP A 507 10.78 18.59 -30.57
C ASP A 507 9.76 17.83 -31.44
N SER A 508 9.83 16.50 -31.46
CA SER A 508 8.94 15.67 -32.28
C SER A 508 7.49 15.68 -31.79
N HIS A 509 7.26 15.91 -30.50
CA HIS A 509 5.92 15.87 -29.91
C HIS A 509 5.13 17.16 -30.19
N SER A 510 5.73 18.31 -29.91
CA SER A 510 5.12 19.62 -30.16
C SER A 510 5.33 20.12 -31.60
N GLY A 511 6.40 19.69 -32.27
CA GLY A 511 6.87 20.27 -33.52
C GLY A 511 7.50 21.66 -33.36
N ILE A 512 7.76 22.11 -32.13
CA ILE A 512 8.35 23.42 -31.85
C ILE A 512 9.88 23.30 -31.88
N ARG A 513 10.52 24.23 -32.60
CA ARG A 513 11.97 24.43 -32.54
C ARG A 513 12.28 25.50 -31.50
N ALA A 514 12.95 25.12 -30.40
CA ALA A 514 13.15 25.99 -29.25
C ALA A 514 14.62 26.09 -28.83
N CYS A 515 15.00 27.27 -28.33
CA CYS A 515 16.24 27.45 -27.59
C CYS A 515 16.16 26.72 -26.26
N VAL A 516 17.28 26.23 -25.76
CA VAL A 516 17.30 25.26 -24.66
C VAL A 516 17.57 25.88 -23.30
N SER A 517 17.10 25.25 -22.24
CA SER A 517 17.35 25.64 -20.86
C SER A 517 17.88 24.46 -20.04
N LEU A 518 18.46 24.70 -18.87
CA LEU A 518 18.94 23.64 -17.99
C LEU A 518 18.31 23.78 -16.62
N ASN A 519 17.96 22.65 -16.01
CA ASN A 519 17.64 22.57 -14.59
C ASN A 519 18.89 22.91 -13.76
N THR A 520 18.93 24.06 -13.10
CA THR A 520 20.09 24.51 -12.30
C THR A 520 19.88 24.42 -10.80
N ALA A 521 18.66 24.14 -10.34
CA ALA A 521 18.33 23.92 -8.94
C ALA A 521 17.08 23.06 -8.78
N VAL A 522 16.96 22.37 -7.66
CA VAL A 522 15.80 21.56 -7.28
C VAL A 522 15.36 21.91 -5.87
N ALA A 523 14.05 22.02 -5.63
CA ALA A 523 13.46 22.12 -4.30
C ALA A 523 12.30 21.15 -4.16
N ILE A 524 12.18 20.50 -3.00
CA ILE A 524 11.26 19.37 -2.78
C ILE A 524 10.52 19.57 -1.46
N ARG A 525 9.19 19.48 -1.49
CA ARG A 525 8.35 19.37 -0.29
C ARG A 525 8.32 17.91 0.13
N VAL A 526 8.72 17.64 1.37
CA VAL A 526 8.82 16.31 1.96
C VAL A 526 7.89 16.27 3.19
N GLY A 527 6.62 15.92 2.98
CA GLY A 527 5.59 16.03 4.01
C GLY A 527 5.44 17.48 4.49
N SER A 528 5.60 17.71 5.79
CA SER A 528 5.58 19.06 6.38
C SER A 528 6.87 19.87 6.19
N HIS A 529 7.94 19.24 5.69
CA HIS A 529 9.24 19.88 5.51
C HIS A 529 9.46 20.30 4.06
N ARG A 530 10.46 21.15 3.84
CA ARG A 530 11.00 21.44 2.50
C ARG A 530 12.51 21.34 2.48
N ILE A 531 13.05 20.86 1.37
CA ILE A 531 14.48 20.86 1.09
C ILE A 531 14.77 21.60 -0.21
N ALA A 532 15.95 22.19 -0.32
CA ALA A 532 16.43 22.76 -1.58
C ALA A 532 17.90 22.37 -1.82
N TYR A 533 18.21 22.03 -3.06
CA TYR A 533 19.55 21.78 -3.56
C TYR A 533 19.81 22.70 -4.74
N GLN A 534 20.58 23.75 -4.47
CA GLN A 534 20.71 24.90 -5.36
C GLN A 534 22.10 25.54 -5.24
N PRO A 535 22.57 26.29 -6.25
CA PRO A 535 23.68 27.21 -6.07
C PRO A 535 23.40 28.18 -4.91
N GLY A 536 24.46 28.67 -4.26
CA GLY A 536 24.31 29.59 -3.12
C GLY A 536 23.41 30.79 -3.45
N PRO A 537 22.66 31.34 -2.46
CA PRO A 537 21.62 32.35 -2.69
C PRO A 537 22.11 33.58 -3.45
N SER A 538 23.38 33.95 -3.28
CA SER A 538 24.05 35.09 -3.93
C SER A 538 24.59 34.78 -5.34
N ARG A 539 24.19 33.66 -5.97
CA ARG A 539 24.76 33.13 -7.23
C ARG A 539 26.27 32.87 -7.16
N GLU A 540 26.79 32.48 -5.99
CA GLU A 540 28.20 32.08 -5.86
C GLU A 540 28.46 30.88 -6.78
N LYS A 541 29.11 31.17 -7.91
CA LYS A 541 29.36 30.22 -8.98
C LYS A 541 30.34 29.16 -8.46
N GLY A 542 29.91 27.90 -8.46
CA GLY A 542 30.81 26.75 -8.29
C GLY A 542 30.45 25.74 -7.20
N ARG A 543 29.52 26.01 -6.28
CA ARG A 543 29.11 25.03 -5.25
C ARG A 543 27.60 24.95 -5.03
N LEU A 544 27.08 23.74 -5.06
CA LEU A 544 25.72 23.44 -4.61
C LEU A 544 25.63 23.47 -3.08
N GLN A 545 24.54 24.03 -2.58
CA GLN A 545 24.21 24.13 -1.17
C GLN A 545 22.90 23.40 -0.89
N PHE A 546 22.84 22.74 0.26
CA PHE A 546 21.67 22.01 0.72
C PHE A 546 20.97 22.81 1.83
N PHE A 547 19.65 22.89 1.76
CA PHE A 547 18.81 23.59 2.72
C PHE A 547 17.71 22.68 3.23
N VAL A 548 17.37 22.83 4.51
CA VAL A 548 16.21 22.21 5.15
C VAL A 548 15.40 23.31 5.82
N ASP A 549 14.12 23.40 5.50
CA ASP A 549 13.17 24.39 6.02
C ASP A 549 13.67 25.84 5.88
N GLY A 550 14.37 26.11 4.78
CA GLY A 550 14.94 27.41 4.43
C GLY A 550 16.28 27.75 5.10
N LYS A 551 16.85 26.84 5.90
CA LYS A 551 18.14 27.04 6.58
C LYS A 551 19.24 26.19 5.92
N PRO A 552 20.48 26.69 5.78
CA PRO A 552 21.61 25.89 5.30
C PRO A 552 21.80 24.64 6.18
N ALA A 553 22.09 23.50 5.53
CA ALA A 553 22.33 22.22 6.17
C ALA A 553 23.45 21.44 5.46
N GLN A 554 24.04 20.47 6.14
CA GLN A 554 24.98 19.53 5.50
C GLN A 554 24.21 18.49 4.68
N LEU A 555 24.83 18.01 3.59
CA LEU A 555 24.27 16.92 2.80
C LEU A 555 24.10 15.66 3.68
N PRO A 556 22.93 14.99 3.62
CA PRO A 556 22.58 13.91 4.55
C PRO A 556 23.22 12.58 4.15
N THR A 557 24.55 12.48 4.24
CA THR A 557 25.30 11.26 3.85
C THR A 557 25.00 10.03 4.72
N GLN A 558 24.56 10.23 5.96
CA GLN A 558 24.08 9.19 6.88
C GLN A 558 22.55 9.04 6.84
N GLY A 559 21.87 9.85 6.03
CA GLY A 559 20.42 9.96 5.99
C GLY A 559 19.85 11.02 6.94
N LEU A 560 18.64 11.47 6.61
CA LEU A 560 17.85 12.45 7.37
C LEU A 560 16.38 12.03 7.37
N ASN A 561 15.84 11.74 8.55
CA ASN A 561 14.41 11.47 8.75
C ASN A 561 13.61 12.78 8.82
N LEU A 562 12.58 12.90 7.98
CA LEU A 562 11.68 14.05 7.91
C LEU A 562 10.23 13.58 8.08
N GLY A 563 9.87 13.21 9.31
CA GLY A 563 8.49 12.87 9.65
C GLY A 563 7.99 11.56 9.04
N GLY A 564 8.84 10.54 8.93
CA GLY A 564 8.50 9.25 8.30
C GLY A 564 9.02 9.12 6.85
N HIS A 565 9.42 10.24 6.25
CA HIS A 565 10.16 10.29 5.00
C HIS A 565 11.68 10.25 5.26
N PHE A 566 12.47 9.88 4.26
CA PHE A 566 13.92 9.73 4.42
C PHE A 566 14.68 10.36 3.25
N VAL A 567 15.62 11.25 3.55
CA VAL A 567 16.51 11.88 2.55
C VAL A 567 17.91 11.34 2.72
N THR A 568 18.58 10.94 1.65
CA THR A 568 19.96 10.47 1.66
C THR A 568 20.70 10.89 0.39
N THR A 569 22.00 10.64 0.33
CA THR A 569 22.84 10.90 -0.84
C THR A 569 23.29 9.62 -1.54
N PHE A 570 23.72 9.74 -2.79
CA PHE A 570 24.43 8.68 -3.51
C PHE A 570 25.53 9.29 -4.40
N ASP A 571 26.49 8.45 -4.81
CA ASP A 571 27.51 8.84 -5.79
C ASP A 571 26.88 8.95 -7.18
N ALA A 572 26.92 10.15 -7.74
CA ALA A 572 26.39 10.52 -9.04
C ALA A 572 27.54 10.79 -10.01
N ASN A 573 28.30 9.73 -10.34
CA ASN A 573 29.45 9.80 -11.24
C ASN A 573 30.52 10.83 -10.81
N GLY A 574 30.91 10.79 -9.53
CA GLY A 574 31.88 11.72 -8.93
C GLY A 574 31.24 12.93 -8.26
N GLU A 575 29.95 13.18 -8.49
CA GLU A 575 29.17 14.21 -7.80
C GLU A 575 28.27 13.61 -6.70
N THR A 576 27.71 14.46 -5.84
CA THR A 576 26.78 14.00 -4.79
C THR A 576 25.33 14.22 -5.20
N GLY A 577 24.66 13.12 -5.57
CA GLY A 577 23.22 13.09 -5.85
C GLY A 577 22.37 12.98 -4.58
N LEU A 578 21.07 13.29 -4.70
CA LEU A 578 20.09 13.20 -3.62
C LEU A 578 18.99 12.17 -3.93
N ARG A 579 18.53 11.45 -2.91
CA ARG A 579 17.32 10.63 -2.96
C ARG A 579 16.40 10.94 -1.79
N VAL A 580 15.10 11.05 -2.09
CA VAL A 580 14.03 11.23 -1.10
C VAL A 580 13.08 10.05 -1.20
N TYR A 581 12.93 9.30 -0.12
CA TYR A 581 12.04 8.14 0.03
C TYR A 581 10.79 8.54 0.81
N TYR A 582 9.62 8.41 0.19
CA TYR A 582 8.32 8.66 0.83
C TYR A 582 7.72 7.38 1.40
N GLN A 583 6.80 7.52 2.35
CA GLN A 583 6.16 6.37 3.02
C GLN A 583 5.29 5.53 2.08
N ASP A 584 4.74 6.13 1.03
CA ASP A 584 4.04 5.44 -0.05
C ASP A 584 4.99 4.86 -1.10
N GLN A 585 6.29 4.84 -0.81
CA GLN A 585 7.37 4.31 -1.63
C GLN A 585 7.71 5.13 -2.89
N SER A 586 7.13 6.32 -3.09
CA SER A 586 7.64 7.26 -4.08
C SER A 586 9.11 7.56 -3.79
N VAL A 587 9.93 7.65 -4.84
CA VAL A 587 11.33 8.06 -4.72
C VAL A 587 11.62 9.20 -5.68
N VAL A 588 12.10 10.33 -5.14
CA VAL A 588 12.66 11.41 -5.96
C VAL A 588 14.18 11.24 -6.00
N THR A 589 14.76 11.19 -7.19
CA THR A 589 16.20 11.12 -7.43
C THR A 589 16.63 12.39 -8.15
N VAL A 590 17.67 13.05 -7.62
CA VAL A 590 18.29 14.24 -8.23
C VAL A 590 19.74 13.89 -8.55
N THR A 591 20.10 13.97 -9.83
CA THR A 591 21.43 13.66 -10.34
C THR A 591 22.09 14.94 -10.85
N PRO A 592 23.00 15.57 -10.07
CA PRO A 592 23.73 16.75 -10.52
C PRO A 592 24.90 16.36 -11.43
N ALA A 593 25.24 17.27 -12.33
CA ALA A 593 26.49 17.26 -13.09
C ALA A 593 26.98 18.70 -13.29
N PHE A 594 28.29 18.85 -13.47
CA PHE A 594 28.91 20.16 -13.65
C PHE A 594 29.41 20.34 -15.08
N TRP A 595 28.86 21.34 -15.78
CA TRP A 595 29.21 21.64 -17.16
C TRP A 595 30.37 22.63 -17.22
N ASN A 596 31.59 22.08 -17.35
CA ASN A 596 32.85 22.83 -17.24
C ASN A 596 32.96 24.05 -18.19
N PRO A 597 32.65 23.97 -19.50
CA PRO A 597 32.80 25.11 -20.41
C PRO A 597 31.95 26.33 -20.02
N TYR A 598 30.81 26.11 -19.36
CA TYR A 598 29.86 27.15 -18.96
C TYR A 598 29.88 27.44 -17.45
N ASN A 599 30.71 26.74 -16.67
CA ASN A 599 30.82 26.89 -15.20
C ASN A 599 29.45 26.86 -14.50
N ILE A 600 28.60 25.91 -14.90
CA ILE A 600 27.22 25.82 -14.43
C ILE A 600 26.90 24.39 -13.98
N TRP A 601 26.15 24.29 -12.88
CA TRP A 601 25.56 23.04 -12.44
C TRP A 601 24.26 22.80 -13.20
N TYR A 602 24.05 21.57 -13.64
CA TYR A 602 22.75 21.12 -14.12
C TYR A 602 22.31 19.83 -13.41
N MET A 603 21.00 19.57 -13.38
CA MET A 603 20.41 18.51 -12.58
C MET A 603 19.31 17.76 -13.32
N ASN A 604 19.45 16.45 -13.41
CA ASN A 604 18.35 15.58 -13.82
C ASN A 604 17.46 15.27 -12.61
N VAL A 605 16.17 15.13 -12.87
CA VAL A 605 15.18 14.77 -11.84
C VAL A 605 14.35 13.60 -12.34
N SER A 606 14.30 12.54 -11.53
CA SER A 606 13.42 11.39 -11.75
C SER A 606 12.56 11.15 -10.53
N VAL A 607 11.27 10.86 -10.74
CA VAL A 607 10.36 10.46 -9.67
C VAL A 607 9.79 9.10 -10.03
N THR A 608 10.18 8.05 -9.29
CA THR A 608 9.77 6.66 -9.53
C THR A 608 8.76 6.19 -8.50
N ASN A 609 7.97 5.18 -8.86
CA ASN A 609 7.01 4.51 -7.98
C ASN A 609 6.01 5.48 -7.33
N THR A 610 5.50 6.43 -8.11
CA THR A 610 4.68 7.53 -7.59
C THR A 610 3.23 7.47 -8.06
N LEU A 611 2.33 7.98 -7.21
CA LEU A 611 0.91 8.24 -7.54
C LEU A 611 0.68 9.70 -7.98
N ALA A 612 1.72 10.53 -7.89
CA ALA A 612 1.65 11.94 -8.27
C ALA A 612 1.41 12.07 -9.77
N SER A 613 0.48 12.93 -10.16
CA SER A 613 0.07 13.06 -11.57
C SER A 613 -0.16 14.50 -12.03
N GLU A 614 0.17 15.47 -11.20
CA GLU A 614 0.01 16.90 -11.49
C GLU A 614 1.37 17.58 -11.68
N GLY A 615 1.52 18.45 -12.68
CA GLY A 615 2.76 19.20 -12.94
C GLY A 615 3.25 19.05 -14.39
N VAL A 616 4.44 19.61 -14.67
CA VAL A 616 5.10 19.48 -15.99
C VAL A 616 5.35 18.00 -16.36
N MET A 617 5.74 17.15 -15.41
CA MET A 617 5.87 15.69 -15.60
C MET A 617 4.53 14.95 -15.39
N GLY A 618 3.42 15.66 -15.22
CA GLY A 618 2.12 15.10 -14.86
C GLY A 618 1.48 14.22 -15.92
N HIS A 619 0.37 13.56 -15.58
CA HIS A 619 -0.37 12.68 -16.48
C HIS A 619 -0.97 13.49 -17.63
N ILE A 620 -0.73 13.05 -18.87
CA ILE A 620 -1.39 13.61 -20.05
C ILE A 620 -2.68 12.82 -20.32
N PRO A 621 -3.86 13.44 -20.21
CA PRO A 621 -5.14 12.81 -20.55
C PRO A 621 -5.17 12.27 -21.98
N GLY A 622 -5.88 11.16 -22.24
CA GLY A 622 -5.91 10.53 -23.57
C GLY A 622 -6.39 11.40 -24.75
N LYS A 623 -7.09 12.52 -24.50
CA LYS A 623 -7.50 13.50 -25.52
C LYS A 623 -6.70 14.80 -25.48
N SER A 624 -5.57 14.81 -24.79
CA SER A 624 -4.72 15.97 -24.64
C SER A 624 -3.29 15.72 -25.09
N TRP A 625 -2.55 16.80 -25.36
CA TRP A 625 -1.14 16.74 -25.75
C TRP A 625 -0.19 17.27 -24.68
N LEU A 626 -0.70 17.87 -23.60
CA LEU A 626 0.06 18.26 -22.42
C LEU A 626 -0.68 17.81 -21.15
N PRO A 627 0.00 17.79 -20.00
CA PRO A 627 -0.67 17.62 -18.72
C PRO A 627 -1.73 18.70 -18.50
N ARG A 628 -2.66 18.43 -17.58
CA ARG A 628 -3.65 19.43 -17.14
C ARG A 628 -2.97 20.70 -16.64
N LEU A 629 -3.66 21.82 -16.80
CA LEU A 629 -3.32 23.06 -16.12
C LEU A 629 -3.49 22.89 -14.59
N ARG A 630 -2.87 23.76 -13.79
CA ARG A 630 -2.93 23.72 -12.32
C ARG A 630 -4.35 23.81 -11.74
N ASN A 631 -5.29 24.37 -12.51
CA ASN A 631 -6.71 24.44 -12.15
C ASN A 631 -7.51 23.18 -12.55
N GLY A 632 -6.84 22.14 -13.05
CA GLY A 632 -7.46 20.87 -13.46
C GLY A 632 -7.98 20.86 -14.90
N GLN A 633 -7.92 21.97 -15.64
CA GLN A 633 -8.42 22.01 -17.02
C GLN A 633 -7.51 21.25 -17.99
N ASP A 634 -8.13 20.46 -18.88
CA ASP A 634 -7.47 19.84 -20.03
C ASP A 634 -7.10 20.91 -21.06
N VAL A 635 -5.93 20.81 -21.69
CA VAL A 635 -5.55 21.72 -22.78
C VAL A 635 -6.13 21.31 -24.15
N GLY A 636 -6.81 20.16 -24.20
CA GLY A 636 -7.38 19.60 -25.44
C GLY A 636 -6.33 19.05 -26.40
N PRO A 637 -6.70 18.73 -27.65
CA PRO A 637 -5.82 18.13 -28.65
C PRO A 637 -4.73 19.10 -29.11
N LEU A 638 -3.66 18.57 -29.70
CA LEU A 638 -2.56 19.36 -30.27
C LEU A 638 -3.09 20.35 -31.34
N PRO A 639 -2.89 21.67 -31.19
CA PRO A 639 -3.30 22.65 -32.19
C PRO A 639 -2.64 22.41 -33.56
N THR A 640 -3.28 22.83 -34.65
CA THR A 640 -2.69 22.69 -35.99
C THR A 640 -1.59 23.73 -36.25
N SER A 641 -1.75 24.95 -35.76
CA SER A 641 -0.79 26.06 -35.89
C SER A 641 0.38 25.96 -34.92
N LEU A 642 1.61 26.10 -35.41
CA LEU A 642 2.82 26.16 -34.55
C LEU A 642 2.77 27.32 -33.54
N GLN A 643 2.19 28.46 -33.93
CA GLN A 643 2.05 29.62 -33.02
C GLN A 643 1.12 29.29 -31.85
N ASP A 644 0.03 28.57 -32.11
CA ASP A 644 -0.93 28.20 -31.06
C ASP A 644 -0.35 27.13 -30.14
N ARG A 645 0.42 26.18 -30.69
CA ARG A 645 1.21 25.22 -29.89
C ARG A 645 2.19 25.94 -28.98
N TYR A 646 2.94 26.90 -29.52
CA TYR A 646 3.90 27.69 -28.76
C TYR A 646 3.21 28.50 -27.65
N ASN A 647 2.13 29.21 -27.98
CA ASN A 647 1.37 29.98 -26.99
C ASN A 647 0.80 29.08 -25.89
N MET A 648 0.27 27.92 -26.25
CA MET A 648 -0.26 26.97 -25.30
C MET A 648 0.84 26.41 -24.38
N LEU A 649 1.98 25.96 -24.91
CA LEU A 649 3.06 25.37 -24.12
C LEU A 649 3.81 26.40 -23.27
N TYR A 650 4.31 27.47 -23.90
CA TYR A 650 5.27 28.39 -23.28
C TYR A 650 4.65 29.63 -22.66
N LYS A 651 3.35 29.91 -22.90
CA LYS A 651 2.61 30.96 -22.20
C LYS A 651 1.59 30.35 -21.26
N THR A 652 0.55 29.69 -21.77
CA THR A 652 -0.56 29.21 -20.93
C THR A 652 -0.14 28.10 -19.95
N PHE A 653 0.45 27.01 -20.46
CA PHE A 653 0.83 25.85 -19.66
C PHE A 653 2.00 26.17 -18.73
N ALA A 654 3.07 26.77 -19.27
CA ALA A 654 4.22 27.21 -18.48
C ALA A 654 3.80 28.12 -17.31
N ASP A 655 2.96 29.13 -17.54
CA ASP A 655 2.53 30.04 -16.48
C ASP A 655 1.56 29.41 -15.47
N SER A 656 0.80 28.39 -15.89
CA SER A 656 -0.03 27.61 -14.97
C SER A 656 0.82 26.85 -13.94
N TRP A 657 1.97 26.32 -14.37
CA TRP A 657 2.88 25.54 -13.53
C TRP A 657 4.06 26.33 -12.95
N ARG A 658 4.22 27.60 -13.33
CA ARG A 658 5.22 28.51 -12.79
C ARG A 658 5.03 28.72 -11.28
N VAL A 659 6.12 28.64 -10.54
CA VAL A 659 6.17 28.84 -9.10
C VAL A 659 6.00 30.33 -8.79
N LYS A 660 5.15 30.62 -7.81
CA LYS A 660 4.95 31.97 -7.26
C LYS A 660 5.76 32.12 -5.97
N ASP A 661 6.08 33.36 -5.59
CA ASP A 661 6.81 33.64 -4.34
C ASP A 661 6.15 32.99 -3.12
N SER A 662 4.81 33.01 -3.06
CA SER A 662 4.04 32.42 -1.97
C SER A 662 4.05 30.89 -1.93
N THR A 663 4.40 30.22 -3.04
CA THR A 663 4.43 28.77 -3.16
C THR A 663 5.85 28.21 -3.32
N SER A 664 6.87 29.08 -3.35
CA SER A 664 8.24 28.66 -3.61
C SER A 664 8.84 27.86 -2.46
N LEU A 665 9.54 26.79 -2.83
CA LEU A 665 10.30 25.95 -1.92
C LEU A 665 11.79 26.34 -1.86
N PHE A 666 12.24 27.24 -2.73
CA PHE A 666 13.62 27.69 -2.82
C PHE A 666 14.00 28.70 -1.73
N VAL A 667 15.30 28.93 -1.59
CA VAL A 667 15.88 29.97 -0.74
C VAL A 667 16.45 31.09 -1.61
N TYR A 668 16.11 32.34 -1.28
CA TYR A 668 16.50 33.53 -2.03
C TYR A 668 17.45 34.41 -1.21
N ALA A 669 18.37 35.09 -1.89
CA ALA A 669 19.12 36.18 -1.29
C ALA A 669 18.22 37.41 -1.07
N ALA A 670 18.64 38.31 -0.19
CA ALA A 670 17.96 39.58 0.02
C ALA A 670 17.79 40.32 -1.32
N GLY A 671 16.56 40.76 -1.61
CA GLY A 671 16.22 41.46 -2.84
C GLY A 671 16.02 40.58 -4.08
N THR A 672 16.05 39.25 -3.96
CA THR A 672 15.76 38.32 -5.06
C THR A 672 14.47 37.53 -4.80
N SER A 673 13.82 37.07 -5.86
CA SER A 673 12.56 36.30 -5.81
C SER A 673 12.43 35.37 -7.02
N THR A 674 11.27 34.72 -7.23
CA THR A 674 11.04 33.90 -8.44
C THR A 674 11.21 34.72 -9.73
N GLU A 675 10.94 36.04 -9.68
CA GLU A 675 11.07 36.96 -10.81
C GLU A 675 12.52 37.09 -11.28
N THR A 676 13.49 37.06 -10.36
CA THR A 676 14.93 37.15 -10.67
C THR A 676 15.43 36.01 -11.56
N PHE A 677 14.70 34.91 -11.62
CA PHE A 677 15.04 33.72 -12.38
C PHE A 677 14.09 33.48 -13.55
N THR A 678 13.13 34.37 -13.80
CA THR A 678 12.07 34.18 -14.80
C THR A 678 12.36 34.98 -16.06
N ASP A 679 12.25 34.30 -17.21
CA ASP A 679 12.12 34.94 -18.51
C ASP A 679 10.90 34.37 -19.23
N ARG A 680 9.83 35.16 -19.30
CA ARG A 680 8.59 34.76 -19.97
C ARG A 680 8.71 34.74 -21.49
N ASP A 681 9.73 35.37 -22.05
CA ASP A 681 9.96 35.43 -23.50
C ASP A 681 10.86 34.32 -24.01
N TRP A 682 11.36 33.47 -23.09
CA TRP A 682 12.12 32.27 -23.42
C TRP A 682 11.24 31.01 -23.40
N PRO A 683 11.39 30.10 -24.40
CA PRO A 683 12.25 30.23 -25.56
C PRO A 683 11.66 31.20 -26.58
N ALA A 684 12.51 31.87 -27.35
CA ALA A 684 12.05 32.67 -28.48
C ALA A 684 11.44 31.76 -29.56
N ILE A 685 10.34 32.19 -30.21
CA ILE A 685 9.69 31.43 -31.28
C ILE A 685 10.58 31.28 -32.53
N GLN A 686 11.53 32.18 -32.71
CA GLN A 686 12.48 32.18 -33.83
C GLN A 686 13.90 32.41 -33.31
N ALA A 687 14.86 31.76 -33.96
CA ALA A 687 16.28 32.06 -33.78
C ALA A 687 16.59 33.51 -34.23
N PRO A 688 17.64 34.15 -33.67
CA PRO A 688 18.65 33.59 -32.77
C PRO A 688 18.24 33.59 -31.29
N CYS A 689 18.82 32.66 -30.52
CA CYS A 689 18.66 32.55 -29.07
C CYS A 689 19.36 33.71 -28.35
N LYS A 690 18.62 34.80 -28.09
CA LYS A 690 19.15 35.97 -27.37
C LYS A 690 18.78 35.87 -25.90
N MET A 691 19.77 35.58 -25.06
CA MET A 691 19.59 35.63 -23.60
C MET A 691 19.52 37.08 -23.13
N LYS A 692 18.79 37.34 -22.04
CA LYS A 692 18.86 38.64 -21.37
C LYS A 692 20.19 38.80 -20.61
N PRO A 693 20.73 40.02 -20.46
CA PRO A 693 22.04 40.24 -19.84
C PRO A 693 22.21 39.61 -18.45
N GLU A 694 21.13 39.53 -17.67
CA GLU A 694 21.12 38.93 -16.32
C GLU A 694 21.30 37.40 -16.30
N PHE A 695 21.14 36.74 -17.44
CA PHE A 695 21.38 35.30 -17.63
C PHE A 695 22.69 35.00 -18.36
N GLU A 696 23.34 36.00 -18.95
CA GLU A 696 24.62 35.81 -19.62
C GLU A 696 25.69 35.34 -18.63
N ILE A 697 26.50 34.38 -19.06
CA ILE A 697 27.65 33.88 -18.31
C ILE A 697 28.90 34.54 -18.89
N PRO A 698 29.54 35.49 -18.18
CA PRO A 698 30.71 36.18 -18.69
C PRO A 698 31.83 35.18 -19.05
N GLY A 699 32.31 35.26 -20.29
CA GLY A 699 33.39 34.41 -20.79
C GLY A 699 32.99 32.98 -21.20
N ALA A 700 31.72 32.60 -21.10
CA ALA A 700 31.26 31.31 -21.61
C ALA A 700 31.33 31.30 -23.15
N PRO A 701 31.88 30.25 -23.78
CA PRO A 701 31.90 30.13 -25.24
C PRO A 701 30.48 29.86 -25.76
N ILE A 702 30.20 30.21 -27.02
CA ILE A 702 29.08 29.63 -27.76
C ILE A 702 29.67 28.48 -28.57
N LEU A 703 29.45 27.25 -28.12
CA LEU A 703 29.94 26.06 -28.81
C LEU A 703 29.18 25.83 -30.12
N GLU A 704 29.88 25.45 -31.18
CA GLU A 704 29.26 25.00 -32.43
C GLU A 704 28.60 23.63 -32.21
N GLY A 705 27.37 23.46 -32.71
CA GLY A 705 26.67 22.19 -32.60
C GLY A 705 27.36 21.07 -33.40
N MET A 706 27.09 19.83 -33.01
CA MET A 706 27.67 18.64 -33.61
C MET A 706 26.75 18.03 -34.67
N PRO A 707 27.27 17.54 -35.82
CA PRO A 707 26.46 16.78 -36.77
C PRO A 707 25.81 15.56 -36.12
N ILE A 708 24.55 15.28 -36.48
CA ILE A 708 23.75 14.20 -35.87
C ILE A 708 24.48 12.86 -35.96
N GLU A 709 25.09 12.53 -37.11
CA GLU A 709 25.79 11.26 -37.29
C GLU A 709 26.98 11.12 -36.32
N LYS A 710 27.65 12.23 -35.98
CA LYS A 710 28.72 12.21 -34.98
C LYS A 710 28.13 12.10 -33.57
N ALA A 711 27.04 12.80 -33.27
CA ALA A 711 26.36 12.70 -31.98
C ALA A 711 25.84 11.27 -31.72
N GLU A 712 25.31 10.59 -32.73
CA GLU A 712 24.94 9.15 -32.67
C GLU A 712 26.14 8.27 -32.29
N GLN A 713 27.32 8.52 -32.86
CA GLN A 713 28.53 7.77 -32.50
C GLN A 713 28.99 8.02 -31.07
N VAL A 714 28.83 9.25 -30.56
CA VAL A 714 29.13 9.61 -29.18
C VAL A 714 28.14 8.92 -28.22
N CYS A 715 26.86 8.88 -28.58
CA CYS A 715 25.78 8.33 -27.77
C CYS A 715 25.57 6.81 -27.92
N LYS A 716 26.40 6.11 -28.71
CA LYS A 716 26.21 4.67 -29.04
C LYS A 716 26.14 3.70 -27.86
N LEU A 717 26.63 4.09 -26.68
CA LEU A 717 26.57 3.26 -25.45
C LEU A 717 25.29 3.50 -24.64
N VAL A 718 24.55 4.56 -24.95
CA VAL A 718 23.19 4.77 -24.47
C VAL A 718 22.27 3.96 -25.37
N THR A 719 21.63 2.96 -24.81
CA THR A 719 20.86 1.91 -25.48
C THR A 719 19.39 1.86 -25.06
N ASP A 720 19.00 2.57 -24.00
CA ASP A 720 17.59 2.86 -23.73
C ASP A 720 17.12 3.87 -24.79
N ASP A 721 16.14 3.47 -25.60
CA ASP A 721 15.73 4.23 -26.80
C ASP A 721 15.43 5.71 -26.52
N ASP A 722 14.69 6.00 -25.44
CA ASP A 722 14.35 7.39 -25.08
C ASP A 722 15.58 8.18 -24.63
N LEU A 723 16.45 7.58 -23.81
CA LEU A 723 17.69 8.24 -23.39
C LEU A 723 18.68 8.41 -24.55
N HIS A 724 18.71 7.47 -25.50
CA HIS A 724 19.58 7.57 -26.66
C HIS A 724 19.19 8.76 -27.54
N GLN A 725 17.88 8.91 -27.83
CA GLN A 725 17.38 10.04 -28.60
C GLN A 725 17.68 11.39 -27.95
N HIS A 726 17.45 11.49 -26.64
CA HIS A 726 17.77 12.69 -25.86
C HIS A 726 19.29 12.97 -25.81
N CYS A 727 20.11 11.92 -25.69
CA CYS A 727 21.57 12.05 -25.76
C CYS A 727 22.03 12.65 -27.10
N VAL A 728 21.51 12.10 -28.21
CA VAL A 728 21.86 12.58 -29.55
C VAL A 728 21.42 14.04 -29.72
N PHE A 729 20.24 14.41 -29.22
CA PHE A 729 19.76 15.79 -29.20
C PHE A 729 20.73 16.70 -28.44
N ASP A 730 21.00 16.43 -27.17
CA ASP A 730 21.85 17.28 -26.32
C ASP A 730 23.25 17.44 -26.89
N VAL A 731 23.87 16.33 -27.32
CA VAL A 731 25.23 16.36 -27.90
C VAL A 731 25.24 17.13 -29.23
N ALA A 732 24.22 16.97 -30.07
CA ALA A 732 24.11 17.71 -31.33
C ALA A 732 23.88 19.21 -31.11
N THR A 733 23.00 19.60 -30.18
CA THR A 733 22.67 20.99 -29.90
C THR A 733 23.79 21.73 -29.17
N THR A 734 24.42 21.09 -28.18
CA THR A 734 25.47 21.70 -27.37
C THR A 734 26.86 21.59 -27.98
N GLY A 735 27.09 20.60 -28.85
CA GLY A 735 28.42 20.29 -29.37
C GLY A 735 29.34 19.60 -28.34
N ASP A 736 28.83 19.25 -27.16
CA ASP A 736 29.63 18.76 -26.04
C ASP A 736 29.38 17.27 -25.74
N GLU A 737 30.40 16.45 -25.92
CA GLU A 737 30.34 15.00 -25.73
C GLU A 737 30.17 14.59 -24.25
N SER A 738 30.37 15.50 -23.29
CA SER A 738 30.22 15.21 -21.86
C SER A 738 28.79 14.86 -21.46
N PHE A 739 27.78 15.34 -22.19
CA PHE A 739 26.38 14.99 -21.96
C PHE A 739 26.12 13.49 -22.10
N ALA A 740 26.81 12.81 -23.01
CA ALA A 740 26.64 11.36 -23.19
C ALA A 740 27.02 10.55 -21.96
N ARG A 741 27.95 11.04 -21.12
CA ARG A 741 28.29 10.39 -19.85
C ARG A 741 27.14 10.45 -18.86
N THR A 742 26.44 11.58 -18.82
CA THR A 742 25.27 11.77 -17.97
C THR A 742 24.13 10.84 -18.40
N TYR A 743 23.84 10.72 -19.69
CA TYR A 743 22.84 9.76 -20.19
C TYR A 743 23.21 8.30 -19.93
N LEU A 744 24.49 7.95 -20.05
CA LEU A 744 24.96 6.60 -19.72
C LEU A 744 24.75 6.28 -18.24
N PHE A 745 24.97 7.25 -17.35
CA PHE A 745 24.73 7.10 -15.92
C PHE A 745 23.23 7.01 -15.60
N GLU A 746 22.38 7.83 -16.23
CA GLU A 746 20.91 7.73 -16.09
C GLU A 746 20.38 6.36 -16.54
N GLN A 747 20.90 5.81 -17.65
CA GLN A 747 20.59 4.44 -18.08
C GLN A 747 20.98 3.42 -17.01
N GLN A 748 22.16 3.57 -16.39
CA GLN A 748 22.61 2.66 -15.34
C GLN A 748 21.68 2.71 -14.12
N LEU A 749 21.25 3.91 -13.71
CA LEU A 749 20.29 4.10 -12.62
C LEU A 749 18.95 3.41 -12.93
N ARG A 750 18.45 3.51 -14.17
CA ARG A 750 17.21 2.86 -14.61
C ARG A 750 17.30 1.33 -14.61
N ARG A 751 18.41 0.79 -15.13
CA ARG A 751 18.57 -0.66 -15.33
C ARG A 751 19.00 -1.42 -14.08
N SER A 752 19.70 -0.75 -13.16
CA SER A 752 20.31 -1.37 -11.98
C SER A 752 19.67 -0.90 -10.67
N GLY A 753 18.62 -0.08 -10.72
CA GLY A 753 17.96 0.43 -9.53
C GLY A 753 17.29 -0.66 -8.69
N THR A 754 17.26 -0.48 -7.38
CA THR A 754 16.56 -1.38 -6.46
C THR A 754 15.60 -0.61 -5.56
N LYS A 755 14.61 -1.31 -5.00
CA LYS A 755 13.68 -0.80 -4.01
C LYS A 755 13.58 -1.76 -2.82
N ILE A 756 13.15 -1.24 -1.66
CA ILE A 756 12.97 -2.03 -0.44
C ILE A 756 11.56 -1.80 0.11
N ASP A 757 10.81 -2.89 0.22
CA ASP A 757 9.55 -2.95 0.94
C ASP A 757 9.80 -3.43 2.38
N LEU A 758 9.45 -2.59 3.36
CA LEU A 758 9.67 -2.89 4.77
C LEU A 758 8.34 -3.23 5.47
N HIS A 759 8.30 -4.38 6.15
CA HIS A 759 7.12 -4.83 6.90
C HIS A 759 7.51 -5.22 8.33
N VAL A 760 6.73 -4.74 9.30
CA VAL A 760 6.78 -5.21 10.69
C VAL A 760 5.70 -6.27 10.89
N MET A 761 6.10 -7.39 11.46
CA MET A 761 5.24 -8.53 11.77
C MET A 761 5.46 -8.93 13.23
N ASP A 762 4.46 -9.57 13.82
CA ASP A 762 4.59 -10.26 15.10
C ASP A 762 5.19 -11.66 14.87
N LEU A 763 6.14 -12.08 15.71
CA LEU A 763 6.67 -13.45 15.65
C LEU A 763 5.72 -14.41 16.36
N PRO A 764 5.43 -15.58 15.76
CA PRO A 764 4.72 -16.64 16.46
C PRO A 764 5.54 -17.18 17.64
N ASN A 765 4.85 -17.72 18.64
CA ASN A 765 5.45 -18.42 19.77
C ASN A 765 6.06 -19.77 19.32
N ASN A 766 7.35 -19.74 19.00
CA ASN A 766 8.35 -20.83 19.00
C ASN A 766 8.58 -21.68 17.71
N PRO A 767 9.75 -21.54 17.04
CA PRO A 767 10.33 -22.53 16.14
C PRO A 767 11.28 -23.45 16.93
N ASP A 768 11.01 -24.75 16.93
CA ASP A 768 11.83 -25.84 17.49
C ASP A 768 12.09 -25.83 19.01
N ARG A 769 11.56 -26.82 19.75
CA ARG A 769 12.40 -27.50 20.78
C ARG A 769 11.87 -28.82 21.36
N LYS A 770 12.86 -29.69 21.55
CA LYS A 770 12.93 -30.93 22.35
C LYS A 770 12.38 -30.80 23.78
N PRO A 771 12.10 -31.94 24.45
CA PRO A 771 11.41 -31.98 25.75
C PRO A 771 12.25 -31.31 26.86
N VAL A 772 11.61 -30.50 27.70
CA VAL A 772 12.18 -30.02 28.98
C VAL A 772 11.39 -30.65 30.13
N GLU A 773 12.14 -31.09 31.14
CA GLU A 773 11.75 -31.84 32.34
C GLU A 773 10.79 -31.12 33.31
N PRO A 774 10.16 -31.84 34.28
CA PRO A 774 8.90 -31.47 34.94
C PRO A 774 8.90 -30.29 35.93
N ASP A 775 10.02 -29.61 36.21
CA ASP A 775 10.14 -28.79 37.43
C ASP A 775 10.43 -27.29 37.21
N GLN A 776 9.90 -26.66 36.14
CA GLN A 776 10.02 -25.20 35.95
C GLN A 776 8.65 -24.47 35.97
N PRO A 777 8.54 -23.30 36.65
CA PRO A 777 7.32 -22.49 36.69
C PRO A 777 7.03 -21.80 35.33
N PRO A 778 5.77 -21.41 35.05
CA PRO A 778 5.34 -20.99 33.72
C PRO A 778 5.92 -19.62 33.32
N ILE A 779 6.36 -19.49 32.07
CA ILE A 779 6.85 -18.23 31.52
C ILE A 779 5.72 -17.51 30.76
N LYS A 780 5.42 -16.26 31.16
CA LYS A 780 4.46 -15.31 30.55
C LYS A 780 5.12 -14.47 29.43
N GLY A 781 4.36 -14.07 28.38
CA GLY A 781 4.82 -13.38 27.14
C GLY A 781 5.45 -11.97 27.28
N PRO A 782 5.92 -11.31 26.19
CA PRO A 782 5.29 -11.24 24.86
C PRO A 782 6.09 -11.85 23.68
N SER A 783 5.40 -12.13 22.58
CA SER A 783 5.93 -12.44 21.25
C SER A 783 6.85 -11.31 20.75
N GLY A 784 8.02 -11.66 20.20
CA GLY A 784 8.94 -10.68 19.62
C GLY A 784 8.40 -10.07 18.32
N LYS A 785 8.92 -8.92 17.89
CA LYS A 785 8.64 -8.36 16.55
C LYS A 785 9.67 -8.85 15.53
N LEU A 786 9.27 -8.99 14.27
CA LEU A 786 10.12 -9.28 13.11
C LEU A 786 9.98 -8.15 12.09
N VAL A 787 11.09 -7.56 11.70
CA VAL A 787 11.14 -6.64 10.56
C VAL A 787 11.62 -7.42 9.34
N LYS A 788 10.80 -7.50 8.29
CA LYS A 788 11.14 -8.09 7.00
C LYS A 788 11.35 -6.98 5.98
N ALA A 789 12.53 -6.96 5.36
CA ALA A 789 12.83 -6.15 4.19
C ALA A 789 12.75 -7.06 2.96
N THR A 790 12.00 -6.67 1.93
CA THR A 790 11.99 -7.32 0.62
C THR A 790 12.63 -6.38 -0.39
N VAL A 791 13.78 -6.77 -0.92
CA VAL A 791 14.54 -6.06 -1.93
C VAL A 791 14.14 -6.58 -3.31
N ALA A 792 13.79 -5.68 -4.21
CA ALA A 792 13.46 -6.01 -5.60
C ALA A 792 14.17 -5.06 -6.56
N SER A 793 14.44 -5.52 -7.77
CA SER A 793 14.80 -4.64 -8.88
C SER A 793 13.64 -3.70 -9.20
N ILE A 794 13.94 -2.47 -9.63
CA ILE A 794 12.92 -1.57 -10.20
C ILE A 794 12.58 -1.95 -11.64
N VAL A 795 13.44 -2.75 -12.30
CA VAL A 795 13.15 -3.32 -13.62
C VAL A 795 12.22 -4.52 -13.45
N PRO A 796 11.04 -4.52 -14.09
CA PRO A 796 10.10 -5.63 -14.01
C PRO A 796 10.73 -6.98 -14.35
N ASP A 797 10.25 -8.04 -13.68
CA ASP A 797 10.60 -9.45 -13.94
C ASP A 797 12.11 -9.79 -13.84
N SER A 798 12.90 -8.88 -13.27
CA SER A 798 14.32 -9.14 -12.97
C SER A 798 14.48 -10.07 -11.76
N PRO A 799 15.56 -10.87 -11.70
CA PRO A 799 15.88 -11.68 -10.53
C PRO A 799 16.01 -10.86 -9.25
N ALA A 800 15.81 -11.50 -8.09
CA ALA A 800 16.03 -10.88 -6.79
C ALA A 800 17.48 -10.35 -6.67
N PRO A 801 17.67 -9.08 -6.25
CA PRO A 801 19.01 -8.51 -6.08
C PRO A 801 19.84 -9.27 -5.03
N LYS A 802 21.13 -9.46 -5.33
CA LYS A 802 22.09 -10.09 -4.41
C LYS A 802 22.83 -9.02 -3.60
N GLY A 803 22.90 -9.21 -2.29
CA GLY A 803 23.56 -8.29 -1.38
C GLY A 803 23.13 -8.49 0.06
N LYS A 804 23.24 -7.42 0.86
CA LYS A 804 22.91 -7.42 2.27
C LYS A 804 22.00 -6.25 2.61
N VAL A 805 21.13 -6.45 3.59
CA VAL A 805 20.31 -5.40 4.18
C VAL A 805 20.87 -5.00 5.54
N VAL A 806 21.08 -3.70 5.72
CA VAL A 806 21.40 -3.08 7.01
C VAL A 806 20.11 -2.52 7.60
N PHE A 807 19.74 -2.98 8.78
CA PHE A 807 18.58 -2.45 9.51
C PHE A 807 19.01 -1.32 10.44
N TYR A 808 18.12 -0.35 10.61
CA TYR A 808 18.29 0.76 11.55
C TYR A 808 17.03 0.90 12.40
N ALA A 809 17.24 1.27 13.67
CA ALA A 809 16.19 1.70 14.59
C ALA A 809 16.63 3.02 15.24
N ASP A 810 15.75 4.03 15.20
CA ASP A 810 16.01 5.38 15.68
C ASP A 810 17.35 5.94 15.15
N ASP A 811 17.54 5.77 13.84
CA ASP A 811 18.73 6.15 13.06
C ASP A 811 20.05 5.48 13.48
N LYS A 812 19.99 4.47 14.35
CA LYS A 812 21.14 3.65 14.73
C LYS A 812 21.09 2.30 14.05
N LYS A 813 22.22 1.87 13.48
CA LYS A 813 22.37 0.52 12.92
C LYS A 813 22.07 -0.52 14.01
N VAL A 814 21.26 -1.51 13.68
CA VAL A 814 20.88 -2.60 14.59
C VAL A 814 21.31 -3.95 14.01
N GLY A 815 22.07 -4.70 14.80
CA GLY A 815 22.63 -5.99 14.39
C GLY A 815 23.64 -5.89 13.25
N GLU A 816 24.04 -7.07 12.76
CA GLU A 816 24.91 -7.19 11.59
C GLU A 816 24.10 -7.15 10.28
N PRO A 817 24.71 -6.73 9.16
CA PRO A 817 24.06 -6.77 7.85
C PRO A 817 23.57 -8.18 7.51
N VAL A 818 22.31 -8.30 7.13
CA VAL A 818 21.62 -9.56 6.88
C VAL A 818 21.65 -9.87 5.37
N PRO A 819 22.17 -11.01 4.92
CA PRO A 819 22.12 -11.40 3.52
C PRO A 819 20.68 -11.47 2.99
N VAL A 820 20.51 -11.06 1.75
CA VAL A 820 19.25 -11.20 1.02
C VAL A 820 19.11 -12.65 0.53
N ASP A 821 17.98 -13.29 0.82
CA ASP A 821 17.68 -14.65 0.35
C ASP A 821 17.30 -14.68 -1.15
N GLY A 822 17.13 -15.89 -1.71
CA GLY A 822 16.79 -16.06 -3.14
C GLY A 822 15.47 -15.43 -3.57
N LEU A 823 14.65 -14.96 -2.62
CA LEU A 823 13.38 -14.27 -2.86
C LEU A 823 13.49 -12.76 -2.57
N GLY A 824 14.70 -12.23 -2.39
CA GLY A 824 14.90 -10.82 -2.11
C GLY A 824 14.71 -10.44 -0.64
N ARG A 825 14.53 -11.41 0.29
CA ARG A 825 14.10 -11.10 1.66
C ARG A 825 15.27 -11.09 2.64
N ALA A 826 15.26 -10.14 3.56
CA ALA A 826 16.11 -10.09 4.74
C ALA A 826 15.23 -9.89 5.98
N ARG A 827 15.59 -10.52 7.09
CA ARG A 827 14.75 -10.55 8.30
C ARG A 827 15.56 -10.17 9.54
N TRP A 828 15.06 -9.21 10.30
CA TRP A 828 15.61 -8.80 11.59
C TRP A 828 14.62 -9.08 12.72
N LYS A 829 14.96 -10.02 13.60
CA LYS A 829 14.23 -10.23 14.84
C LYS A 829 14.55 -9.10 15.81
N VAL A 830 13.56 -8.29 16.13
CA VAL A 830 13.71 -7.12 17.00
C VAL A 830 14.18 -7.57 18.37
N LYS A 831 15.35 -7.07 18.77
CA LYS A 831 15.99 -7.30 20.07
C LYS A 831 16.72 -6.03 20.50
N GLY A 832 16.78 -5.79 21.80
CA GLY A 832 17.58 -4.69 22.37
C GLY A 832 16.98 -3.30 22.17
N LEU A 833 15.69 -3.20 21.84
CA LEU A 833 14.93 -1.95 21.91
C LEU A 833 14.10 -1.92 23.19
N ASP A 834 14.04 -0.75 23.80
CA ASP A 834 13.20 -0.50 24.97
C ASP A 834 11.71 -0.56 24.61
N LYS A 835 10.83 -0.52 25.61
CA LYS A 835 9.39 -0.40 25.37
C LYS A 835 9.08 1.03 24.91
N GLY A 836 8.20 1.16 23.93
CA GLY A 836 7.82 2.47 23.37
C GLY A 836 7.71 2.45 21.85
N THR A 837 7.58 3.65 21.28
CA THR A 837 7.57 3.89 19.84
C THR A 837 9.01 3.98 19.34
N HIS A 838 9.33 3.22 18.31
CA HIS A 838 10.60 3.27 17.58
C HIS A 838 10.35 3.53 16.10
N TYR A 839 11.37 4.00 15.39
CA TYR A 839 11.34 4.25 13.96
C TYR A 839 12.37 3.38 13.25
N VAL A 840 11.91 2.49 12.38
CA VAL A 840 12.77 1.51 11.70
C VAL A 840 12.88 1.76 10.21
N ARG A 841 14.07 1.49 9.66
CA ARG A 841 14.34 1.52 8.21
C ARG A 841 15.33 0.42 7.81
N ALA A 842 15.41 0.15 6.52
CA ALA A 842 16.36 -0.79 5.94
C ALA A 842 17.12 -0.12 4.78
N GLU A 843 18.39 -0.49 4.62
CA GLU A 843 19.26 -0.07 3.52
C GLU A 843 19.83 -1.31 2.84
N PHE A 844 19.72 -1.37 1.52
CA PHE A 844 20.28 -2.45 0.72
C PHE A 844 21.65 -2.05 0.18
N VAL A 845 22.63 -2.91 0.44
CA VAL A 845 23.99 -2.80 -0.06
C VAL A 845 24.22 -3.96 -1.04
N PRO A 846 24.38 -3.68 -2.34
CA PRO A 846 24.58 -4.69 -3.37
C PRO A 846 25.97 -5.33 -3.24
N ASP A 847 26.09 -6.62 -3.60
CA ASP A 847 27.40 -7.29 -3.68
C ASP A 847 28.27 -6.69 -4.80
N ASP A 848 27.64 -6.31 -5.92
CA ASP A 848 28.26 -5.62 -7.06
C ASP A 848 27.46 -4.37 -7.43
N LYS A 849 28.07 -3.20 -7.24
CA LYS A 849 27.48 -1.88 -7.51
C LYS A 849 27.25 -1.62 -9.00
N ASN A 850 27.87 -2.39 -9.89
CA ASN A 850 27.66 -2.28 -11.33
C ASN A 850 26.43 -3.08 -11.79
N VAL A 851 25.98 -4.04 -10.99
CA VAL A 851 24.81 -4.88 -11.28
C VAL A 851 23.55 -4.35 -10.61
N ASN A 852 23.67 -3.90 -9.35
CA ASN A 852 22.56 -3.29 -8.62
C ASN A 852 23.06 -2.03 -7.90
N HIS A 853 22.24 -1.00 -7.84
CA HIS A 853 22.45 0.17 -7.00
C HIS A 853 21.88 -0.06 -5.59
N SER A 854 22.49 0.59 -4.60
CA SER A 854 21.94 0.65 -3.25
C SER A 854 20.59 1.36 -3.24
N SER A 855 19.80 1.07 -2.23
CA SER A 855 18.51 1.73 -1.97
C SER A 855 18.22 1.74 -0.47
N SER A 856 17.24 2.55 -0.06
CA SER A 856 16.72 2.59 1.30
C SER A 856 15.20 2.39 1.27
N SER A 857 14.63 1.98 2.41
CA SER A 857 13.20 2.13 2.66
C SER A 857 12.89 3.52 3.19
N ALA A 858 11.62 3.91 3.15
CA ALA A 858 11.10 4.95 4.04
C ALA A 858 11.13 4.48 5.51
N VAL A 859 10.81 5.38 6.43
CA VAL A 859 10.81 5.11 7.86
C VAL A 859 9.43 4.59 8.27
N LEU A 860 9.42 3.44 8.95
CA LEU A 860 8.22 2.80 9.46
C LEU A 860 8.18 2.87 11.00
N LYS A 861 7.00 3.12 11.55
CA LYS A 861 6.77 3.17 12.99
C LYS A 861 6.62 1.76 13.58
N LEU A 862 7.36 1.47 14.63
CA LEU A 862 7.36 0.22 15.38
C LEU A 862 6.95 0.48 16.84
N ASP A 863 5.77 0.04 17.23
CA ASP A 863 5.29 0.15 18.62
C ASP A 863 5.59 -1.13 19.43
N LEU A 864 6.26 -0.99 20.57
CA LEU A 864 6.56 -2.06 21.53
C LEU A 864 5.80 -1.80 22.85
N ILE A 865 4.78 -2.63 23.15
CA ILE A 865 3.81 -2.39 24.24
C ILE A 865 4.29 -2.98 25.59
N LYS A 866 3.84 -2.36 26.70
CA LYS A 866 3.97 -2.86 28.09
C LYS A 866 2.97 -3.99 28.36
N SER A 867 3.41 -5.14 28.88
CA SER A 867 2.51 -6.20 29.34
C SER A 867 1.54 -5.67 30.41
N THR A 868 0.25 -5.94 30.26
CA THR A 868 -0.88 -5.43 31.07
C THR A 868 -0.90 -5.85 32.55
N ILE A 869 0.17 -6.44 33.08
CA ILE A 869 0.25 -6.95 34.46
C ILE A 869 0.76 -5.88 35.44
N ASP A 870 1.36 -4.79 34.98
CA ASP A 870 1.91 -3.72 35.85
C ASP A 870 0.85 -2.75 36.42
N GLN A 871 -0.47 -3.05 36.35
CA GLN A 871 -1.53 -2.13 36.81
C GLN A 871 -2.48 -2.66 37.90
N LYS A 872 -2.18 -3.75 38.58
CA LYS A 872 -2.91 -4.12 39.80
C LYS A 872 -1.97 -4.55 40.91
N GLU A 873 -1.78 -3.67 41.90
CA GLU A 873 -1.96 -3.93 43.33
C GLU A 873 -1.44 -2.73 44.16
N GLU A 874 -2.27 -1.70 44.32
CA GLU A 874 -2.32 -0.95 45.58
C GLU A 874 -3.76 -1.03 46.09
N GLY A 875 -4.03 -2.03 46.92
CA GLY A 875 -5.32 -2.26 47.54
C GLY A 875 -5.21 -3.41 48.55
N PRO A 876 -5.55 -3.18 49.84
CA PRO A 876 -5.20 -4.10 50.91
C PRO A 876 -6.12 -5.31 50.92
N GLN A 877 -5.57 -6.51 51.04
CA GLN A 877 -6.32 -7.73 51.29
C GLN A 877 -5.87 -8.42 52.59
N PRO A 878 -6.81 -9.12 53.25
CA PRO A 878 -6.84 -9.34 54.69
C PRO A 878 -6.14 -10.63 55.09
N GLY A 879 -5.73 -10.69 56.35
CA GLY A 879 -5.06 -11.87 56.91
C GLY A 879 -5.98 -13.08 57.05
N THR A 880 -5.38 -14.26 56.93
CA THR A 880 -5.69 -15.43 57.75
C THR A 880 -4.43 -16.31 57.92
N ASP A 881 -4.30 -16.82 59.13
CA ASP A 881 -3.24 -17.63 59.70
C ASP A 881 -2.99 -18.99 59.02
N GLY A 882 -1.82 -19.58 59.26
CA GLY A 882 -1.66 -21.04 59.12
C GLY A 882 -0.26 -21.61 58.88
N GLY A 883 0.67 -21.41 59.83
CA GLY A 883 1.73 -22.32 60.30
C GLY A 883 2.53 -23.28 59.38
N GLY A 884 3.87 -23.20 59.46
CA GLY A 884 4.80 -24.34 59.32
C GLY A 884 6.13 -24.04 58.61
N GLY A 885 7.19 -23.70 59.36
CA GLY A 885 8.55 -23.41 58.84
C GLY A 885 9.28 -24.62 58.20
N LYS A 886 10.44 -24.49 57.52
CA LYS A 886 11.61 -23.62 57.77
C LYS A 886 12.49 -23.43 56.52
N ASP A 887 13.15 -22.28 56.51
CA ASP A 887 14.53 -21.94 56.07
C ASP A 887 14.98 -22.09 54.59
N GLY A 888 15.31 -20.94 53.97
CA GLY A 888 16.22 -20.88 52.81
C GLY A 888 16.20 -19.59 51.97
N SER A 889 17.13 -18.68 52.24
CA SER A 889 17.66 -17.61 51.34
C SER A 889 16.96 -16.23 51.29
N LEU A 890 17.40 -15.34 52.19
CA LEU A 890 17.42 -13.89 52.02
C LEU A 890 18.85 -13.39 52.27
N PHE A 891 19.72 -13.53 51.27
CA PHE A 891 21.06 -12.95 51.26
C PHE A 891 21.30 -12.31 49.90
N GLY A 892 21.40 -10.97 49.85
CA GLY A 892 21.78 -10.28 48.61
C GLY A 892 21.63 -8.76 48.62
N ARG A 893 20.78 -8.19 49.48
CA ARG A 893 20.52 -6.72 49.44
C ARG A 893 20.95 -5.92 50.69
N TRP A 894 21.44 -6.58 51.73
CA TRP A 894 21.96 -5.93 52.94
C TRP A 894 23.47 -5.62 52.91
N TYR A 895 24.23 -6.29 52.04
CA TYR A 895 25.71 -6.18 52.02
C TYR A 895 26.23 -4.88 51.38
N ILE A 896 25.48 -4.30 50.44
CA ILE A 896 25.91 -3.09 49.71
C ILE A 896 25.77 -1.83 50.59
N TRP A 897 24.74 -1.78 51.44
CA TRP A 897 24.48 -0.64 52.32
C TRP A 897 25.47 -0.56 53.51
N VAL A 898 25.92 -1.70 54.03
CA VAL A 898 26.90 -1.74 55.13
C VAL A 898 28.30 -1.32 54.66
N ILE A 899 28.69 -1.66 53.43
CA ILE A 899 29.99 -1.25 52.85
C ILE A 899 30.02 0.26 52.56
N LEU A 900 28.91 0.84 52.09
CA LEU A 900 28.80 2.29 51.87
C LEU A 900 28.87 3.10 53.18
N ILE A 901 28.27 2.61 54.26
CA ILE A 901 28.32 3.26 55.58
C ILE A 901 29.73 3.17 56.20
N LEU A 902 30.44 2.04 56.03
CA LEU A 902 31.82 1.89 56.50
C LEU A 902 32.82 2.75 55.70
N LEU A 903 32.61 2.93 54.39
CA LEU A 903 33.43 3.85 53.57
C LEU A 903 33.21 5.32 53.95
N LEU A 904 31.97 5.72 54.25
CA LEU A 904 31.66 7.08 54.71
C LEU A 904 32.22 7.36 56.12
N LEU A 905 32.25 6.37 57.01
CA LEU A 905 32.87 6.49 58.35
C LEU A 905 34.41 6.54 58.29
N LEU A 906 35.04 5.85 57.33
CA LEU A 906 36.48 5.91 57.08
C LEU A 906 36.91 7.26 56.49
N ILE A 907 36.13 7.83 55.57
CA ILE A 907 36.36 9.18 55.02
C ILE A 907 36.17 10.25 56.12
N TRP A 908 35.20 10.08 57.03
CA TRP A 908 34.99 11.00 58.14
C TRP A 908 36.14 10.96 59.18
N CYS A 909 36.74 9.79 59.44
CA CYS A 909 37.92 9.66 60.31
C CYS A 909 39.22 10.23 59.69
N LEU A 910 39.29 10.37 58.37
CA LEU A 910 40.43 10.98 57.66
C LEU A 910 40.37 12.52 57.64
N PHE A 911 39.21 13.13 57.92
CA PHE A 911 39.03 14.59 57.98
C PHE A 911 39.09 15.19 59.40
N MET A 912 39.27 14.37 60.45
CA MET A 912 39.47 14.81 61.84
C MET A 912 40.87 14.53 62.40
N LYS A 913 41.90 14.55 61.55
CA LYS A 913 43.31 14.62 61.97
C LYS A 913 44.05 15.75 61.29
#